data_AF-A0A9P6I5Z2-F1
#
_entry.id   AF-A0A9P6I5Z2-F1
#
_cell.length_a   1.000
_cell.length_b   1.000
_cell.length_c   1.000
_cell.angle_alpha   90.00
_cell.angle_beta   90.00
_cell.angle_gamma   90.00
#
_symmetry.space_group_name_H-M   'P 1'
#
loop_
_entity.id
_entity.type
_entity.pdbx_description
1 polymer ?
#
loop_
_entity_poly.entity_id
_entity_poly.type
_entity_poly.pdbx_seq_one_letter_code
_entity_poly.pdbx_strand_id
1 'polypeptide(L)'
;MDERHDPHGDENGIDGRDFDMKTHRTSPTSFIRSFLPPLNFITLHYAYFIGTSLLASAIFYASSNPHGSISYVDSLFLVVSAITEAGLNTVNLSQMTVWQQVMLWLLIIVGSTIWISIWTVAARKHVFEKKFKEIVDAERERDQREACLPISHGPRKKSVVASGTGMMSEGVSTRIRPVDNHITFEADDLTRRSTNSISSKTKPTRPWLAILSASKEGRNSQFHSLTAAERSRLGGHEYRALRLLSVVVPLYSVLCHVLGGLALGAWIANNMPETATSNGANPWWAGIFFAVSAFNNSGMSLLDANVVPFQQAYFVLITMGFLILAGNTAYPLFLRLIFWSALKVLRLTTAEGTCAELKSTLEFILKYPRRVYTNLFPSRPTWWLFFMVVLTNGIDWMAFEVLNIGNPVIEAIPVGARVLDGLFQALAVRSGGFYLIPISSAYPGLQVLYVIMMYISVYPVVITMRHSNVYEERSLGIYADDESQPGRTQVTEKKHLSGGSVIANFLRENISFAGVGAARPAGRDGHESRTSFVSQQIRGQLAHDLWLLTLAVLVIVTIETSHFLADPVHFSVFNVVFEVVSAYGCVGISVGLPNDAMSFSGGWHAGKHLVMSGFEEYSFYDAVPAGKWTRILLLEPGAYDDPIRCSLYLTPFQSAEYEAISYVWGNTQDVGSITCQGLEIDVTANLVQSLRQVRYRLEPRHLWVDALCINQRNLPEKAFHVNMMGEIYSHASRVVVCLGDDGHNGESAQIAFDVIRDYNRIAAKYMTESRIADGSFWKPKEEDGGYGPVTGERLLHAVRIFKKPWFGRVWVLQEVGLAYDVLLAYGNSTIDFTEIMDFALAWCQTGNDFEGVYFSSGWISGLFDHVWATYAPNIDFSWYRSSHILTTSARNTIQKNEPKFEDVLFKARHIQKATDPRDFVYAFLGHPLAKSADGKLLVEADYTRMEGSCLEASVYAVDEILLCGDVAGVEPSQEVDARARNEDAQRLATETALSHQPSLAEKYWAIMEATERDSGIAYQDKAFAFASTLLHSCDKDDQRPASVAKSFSDFCKTYCPNIQSYLEEHAWLDQWAAAETHFIPFIPRTASSIKGERFFTTKKGYCGTSTPLVKPGDLICIIPSVQTPLVIRRVEETDDAFRIIGSSYVYGMMYGEAFKYPGLGNEPPKPLVARFV
;
A
#
# COMPACT_ATOMS: atom_id res chain seq x y z
N MET A 1 0.44 -69.06 -19.20
CA MET A 1 -0.36 -69.95 -20.08
C MET A 1 -1.12 -70.86 -19.17
N ASP A 2 -2.33 -71.24 -19.59
CA ASP A 2 -3.46 -71.62 -18.72
C ASP A 2 -3.95 -70.44 -17.85
N GLU A 3 -5.25 -70.27 -17.56
CA GLU A 3 -6.40 -71.14 -17.88
C GLU A 3 -7.69 -70.32 -18.19
N ARG A 4 -8.79 -70.99 -18.53
CA ARG A 4 -10.02 -70.40 -19.13
C ARG A 4 -11.11 -70.14 -18.08
N HIS A 5 -11.98 -69.15 -18.29
CA HIS A 5 -13.41 -69.43 -18.45
C HIS A 5 -14.23 -68.25 -19.04
N ASP A 6 -15.26 -68.67 -19.77
CA ASP A 6 -16.31 -67.98 -20.54
C ASP A 6 -17.65 -68.19 -19.76
N PRO A 7 -18.88 -67.85 -20.24
CA PRO A 7 -19.31 -66.85 -21.24
C PRO A 7 -20.61 -66.06 -20.81
N HIS A 8 -21.13 -65.25 -21.75
CA HIS A 8 -22.53 -64.79 -21.96
C HIS A 8 -23.10 -63.58 -21.20
N GLY A 9 -23.70 -62.66 -21.98
CA GLY A 9 -24.56 -61.58 -21.48
C GLY A 9 -24.83 -60.41 -22.45
N ASP A 10 -25.13 -60.68 -23.74
CA ASP A 10 -25.69 -59.63 -24.62
C ASP A 10 -27.14 -59.30 -24.20
N GLU A 11 -27.49 -58.02 -24.03
CA GLU A 11 -28.60 -57.36 -24.77
C GLU A 11 -28.78 -55.86 -24.40
N ASN A 12 -28.64 -55.02 -25.42
CA ASN A 12 -29.45 -53.82 -25.74
C ASN A 12 -29.90 -52.82 -24.64
N GLY A 13 -29.47 -51.55 -24.78
CA GLY A 13 -30.38 -50.43 -24.47
C GLY A 13 -29.78 -49.03 -24.29
N ILE A 14 -30.05 -48.17 -25.30
CA ILE A 14 -30.39 -46.72 -25.25
C ILE A 14 -29.42 -45.75 -25.94
N ASP A 15 -30.02 -44.94 -26.83
CA ASP A 15 -29.37 -43.97 -27.73
C ASP A 15 -28.69 -42.76 -27.05
N GLY A 16 -27.49 -42.46 -27.54
CA GLY A 16 -27.24 -41.23 -28.32
C GLY A 16 -27.50 -39.85 -27.70
N ARG A 17 -26.40 -39.15 -27.38
CA ARG A 17 -26.10 -37.85 -28.04
C ARG A 17 -24.62 -37.46 -27.93
N ASP A 18 -24.14 -36.79 -28.98
CA ASP A 18 -22.72 -36.64 -29.33
C ASP A 18 -21.88 -35.79 -28.38
N PHE A 19 -20.62 -36.21 -28.18
CA PHE A 19 -19.55 -35.39 -27.59
C PHE A 19 -18.60 -34.93 -28.71
N ASP A 20 -18.77 -33.68 -29.16
CA ASP A 20 -18.05 -33.11 -30.31
C ASP A 20 -16.61 -32.69 -29.93
N MET A 21 -15.66 -33.60 -30.07
CA MET A 21 -14.26 -33.42 -29.63
C MET A 21 -13.46 -32.50 -30.58
N LYS A 22 -13.56 -31.18 -30.38
CA LYS A 22 -12.77 -30.19 -31.13
C LYS A 22 -11.30 -30.17 -30.67
N THR A 23 -10.45 -30.70 -31.54
CA THR A 23 -8.99 -30.63 -31.42
C THR A 23 -8.48 -29.18 -31.53
N HIS A 24 -7.94 -28.65 -30.43
CA HIS A 24 -7.29 -27.34 -30.42
C HIS A 24 -5.97 -27.38 -31.21
N ARG A 25 -5.99 -26.89 -32.45
CA ARG A 25 -4.77 -26.48 -33.16
C ARG A 25 -4.13 -25.32 -32.41
N THR A 26 -2.96 -25.55 -31.79
CA THR A 26 -2.14 -24.50 -31.19
C THR A 26 -1.57 -23.59 -32.27
N SER A 27 -1.84 -22.28 -32.18
CA SER A 27 -1.25 -21.31 -33.10
C SER A 27 0.21 -21.01 -32.71
N PRO A 28 1.13 -20.83 -33.68
CA PRO A 28 2.56 -20.53 -33.40
C PRO A 28 2.78 -19.28 -32.53
N THR A 29 1.80 -18.38 -32.51
CA THR A 29 1.79 -17.16 -31.69
C THR A 29 1.77 -17.38 -30.18
N SER A 30 1.41 -18.58 -29.70
CA SER A 30 1.35 -18.87 -28.26
C SER A 30 2.75 -19.05 -27.63
N PHE A 31 3.69 -19.66 -28.36
CA PHE A 31 5.03 -19.99 -27.87
C PHE A 31 5.95 -18.76 -27.70
N ILE A 32 5.77 -17.73 -28.53
CA ILE A 32 6.50 -16.46 -28.40
C ILE A 32 5.97 -15.65 -27.21
N ARG A 33 4.69 -15.83 -26.86
CA ARG A 33 4.01 -15.04 -25.82
C ARG A 33 4.38 -15.44 -24.39
N SER A 34 4.98 -16.62 -24.18
CA SER A 34 5.47 -17.07 -22.87
C SER A 34 6.87 -16.57 -22.50
N PHE A 35 7.63 -16.03 -23.47
CA PHE A 35 8.96 -15.44 -23.24
C PHE A 35 8.95 -13.92 -23.11
N LEU A 36 7.81 -13.27 -23.32
CA LEU A 36 7.66 -11.82 -23.22
C LEU A 36 7.17 -11.43 -21.82
N PRO A 37 7.75 -10.38 -21.18
CA PRO A 37 7.27 -9.89 -19.89
C PRO A 37 5.83 -9.37 -19.97
N PRO A 38 5.09 -9.31 -18.84
CA PRO A 38 3.73 -8.80 -18.84
C PRO A 38 3.65 -7.38 -19.40
N LEU A 39 2.63 -7.13 -20.23
CA LEU A 39 2.39 -5.86 -20.92
C LEU A 39 1.83 -4.79 -19.96
N ASN A 40 2.73 -4.24 -19.14
CA ASN A 40 2.50 -3.07 -18.32
C ASN A 40 2.88 -1.80 -19.10
N PHE A 41 2.42 -0.62 -18.64
CA PHE A 41 2.77 0.64 -19.30
C PHE A 41 4.28 0.89 -19.36
N ILE A 42 5.00 0.55 -18.29
CA ILE A 42 6.46 0.73 -18.18
C ILE A 42 7.20 -0.24 -19.12
N THR A 43 6.83 -1.54 -19.15
CA THR A 43 7.46 -2.50 -20.06
C THR A 43 7.17 -2.20 -21.53
N LEU A 44 5.99 -1.65 -21.85
CA LEU A 44 5.68 -1.13 -23.18
C LEU A 44 6.52 0.10 -23.55
N HIS A 45 6.78 0.99 -22.59
CA HIS A 45 7.62 2.18 -22.78
C HIS A 45 9.08 1.80 -23.06
N TYR A 46 9.66 0.89 -22.28
CA TYR A 46 11.02 0.38 -22.54
C TYR A 46 11.11 -0.39 -23.86
N ALA A 47 10.15 -1.27 -24.16
CA ALA A 47 10.09 -1.97 -25.44
C ALA A 47 9.98 -1.01 -26.64
N TYR A 48 9.29 0.12 -26.47
CA TYR A 48 9.19 1.16 -27.47
C TYR A 48 10.53 1.87 -27.71
N PHE A 49 11.21 2.35 -26.67
CA PHE A 49 12.51 3.03 -26.83
C PHE A 49 13.59 2.09 -27.37
N ILE A 50 13.76 0.91 -26.76
CA ILE A 50 14.78 -0.06 -27.18
C ILE A 50 14.48 -0.58 -28.59
N GLY A 51 13.24 -0.99 -28.86
CA GLY A 51 12.82 -1.54 -30.15
C GLY A 51 12.91 -0.52 -31.30
N THR A 52 12.49 0.73 -31.06
CA THR A 52 12.59 1.80 -32.06
C THR A 52 14.05 2.17 -32.32
N SER A 53 14.88 2.24 -31.27
CA SER A 53 16.33 2.52 -31.42
C SER A 53 17.03 1.47 -32.25
N LEU A 54 16.85 0.18 -31.94
CA LEU A 54 17.51 -0.92 -32.66
C LEU A 54 17.03 -1.06 -34.11
N LEU A 55 15.75 -0.84 -34.38
CA LEU A 55 15.22 -0.85 -35.74
C LEU A 55 15.73 0.36 -36.54
N ALA A 56 15.70 1.55 -35.96
CA ALA A 56 16.16 2.76 -36.62
C ALA A 56 17.68 2.76 -36.84
N SER A 57 18.50 2.27 -35.91
CA SER A 57 19.96 2.16 -36.08
C SER A 57 20.35 1.22 -37.21
N ALA A 58 19.64 0.09 -37.37
CA ALA A 58 19.85 -0.84 -38.47
C ALA A 58 19.51 -0.21 -39.83
N ILE A 59 18.39 0.52 -39.92
CA ILE A 59 18.00 1.25 -41.15
C ILE A 59 18.98 2.39 -41.42
N PHE A 60 19.38 3.13 -40.38
CA PHE A 60 20.29 4.28 -40.48
C PHE A 60 21.66 3.85 -41.02
N TYR A 61 22.25 2.80 -40.44
CA TYR A 61 23.49 2.20 -40.89
C TYR A 61 23.39 1.74 -42.35
N ALA A 62 22.34 0.99 -42.71
CA ALA A 62 22.12 0.52 -44.08
C ALA A 62 21.93 1.66 -45.11
N SER A 63 21.41 2.81 -44.68
CA SER A 63 21.18 3.98 -45.53
C SER A 63 22.43 4.85 -45.79
N SER A 64 23.56 4.55 -45.15
CA SER A 64 24.82 5.28 -45.34
C SER A 64 25.34 5.12 -46.78
N ASN A 65 25.77 6.23 -47.39
CA ASN A 65 26.31 6.26 -48.75
C ASN A 65 27.63 7.05 -48.80
N PRO A 66 28.78 6.44 -49.16
CA PRO A 66 28.96 5.04 -49.52
C PRO A 66 28.66 4.08 -48.35
N HIS A 67 28.27 2.84 -48.67
CA HIS A 67 27.89 1.84 -47.68
C HIS A 67 29.04 1.56 -46.69
N GLY A 68 28.75 1.66 -45.39
CA GLY A 68 29.74 1.50 -44.33
C GLY A 68 30.61 2.73 -44.02
N SER A 69 30.28 3.91 -44.56
CA SER A 69 30.97 5.18 -44.23
C SER A 69 30.87 5.59 -42.76
N ILE A 70 29.84 5.13 -42.04
CA ILE A 70 29.63 5.32 -40.61
C ILE A 70 29.58 3.95 -39.95
N SER A 71 30.23 3.76 -38.79
CA SER A 71 30.19 2.46 -38.12
C SER A 71 28.79 2.16 -37.56
N TYR A 72 28.46 0.87 -37.37
CA TYR A 72 27.19 0.51 -36.74
C TYR A 72 27.09 1.04 -35.30
N VAL A 73 28.21 1.15 -34.59
CA VAL A 73 28.25 1.65 -33.21
C VAL A 73 27.91 3.15 -33.17
N ASP A 74 28.46 3.93 -34.09
CA ASP A 74 28.17 5.37 -34.20
C ASP A 74 26.75 5.59 -34.71
N SER A 75 26.27 4.74 -35.62
CA SER A 75 24.87 4.73 -36.08
C SER A 75 23.90 4.45 -34.92
N LEU A 76 24.22 3.52 -34.02
CA LEU A 76 23.43 3.24 -32.83
C LEU A 76 23.48 4.42 -31.85
N PHE A 77 24.68 4.99 -31.60
CA PHE A 77 24.83 6.14 -30.70
C PHE A 77 24.02 7.35 -31.19
N LEU A 78 24.08 7.69 -32.48
CA LEU A 78 23.35 8.83 -33.05
C LEU A 78 21.83 8.62 -33.03
N VAL A 79 21.36 7.39 -33.29
CA VAL A 79 19.93 7.07 -33.20
C VAL A 79 19.42 7.11 -31.76
N VAL A 80 20.20 6.57 -30.81
CA VAL A 80 19.87 6.65 -29.37
C VAL A 80 19.87 8.12 -28.93
N SER A 81 20.91 8.89 -29.25
CA SER A 81 21.03 10.32 -28.93
C SER A 81 19.88 11.16 -29.51
N ALA A 82 19.39 10.82 -30.71
CA ALA A 82 18.24 11.51 -31.31
C ALA A 82 16.90 11.15 -30.63
N ILE A 83 16.66 9.87 -30.31
CA ILE A 83 15.39 9.43 -29.69
C ILE A 83 15.34 9.71 -28.18
N THR A 84 16.47 9.80 -27.47
CA THR A 84 16.52 10.23 -26.06
C THR A 84 16.64 11.76 -25.91
N GLU A 85 16.59 12.51 -27.02
CA GLU A 85 16.79 13.97 -27.07
C GLU A 85 18.15 14.41 -26.49
N ALA A 86 19.14 13.51 -26.38
CA ALA A 86 20.42 13.78 -25.71
C ALA A 86 21.44 14.60 -26.52
N GLY A 87 21.24 14.77 -27.83
CA GLY A 87 21.92 15.81 -28.63
C GLY A 87 23.38 15.62 -29.02
N LEU A 88 24.11 14.72 -28.36
CA LEU A 88 25.51 14.43 -28.62
C LEU A 88 25.68 13.70 -29.97
N ASN A 89 26.70 14.09 -30.73
CA ASN A 89 26.94 13.62 -32.11
C ASN A 89 28.36 13.07 -32.26
N THR A 90 28.48 11.77 -32.52
CA THR A 90 29.77 11.08 -32.80
C THR A 90 30.22 11.20 -34.25
N VAL A 91 29.40 11.77 -35.14
CA VAL A 91 29.70 12.07 -36.54
C VAL A 91 29.15 13.45 -36.86
N ASN A 92 29.83 14.19 -37.72
CA ASN A 92 29.34 15.49 -38.18
C ASN A 92 28.08 15.36 -39.06
N LEU A 93 26.98 16.00 -38.64
CA LEU A 93 25.67 15.95 -39.30
C LEU A 93 25.67 16.60 -40.70
N SER A 94 26.54 17.57 -40.98
CA SER A 94 26.63 18.24 -42.29
C SER A 94 27.13 17.30 -43.39
N GLN A 95 27.96 16.31 -43.02
CA GLN A 95 28.54 15.31 -43.92
C GLN A 95 27.60 14.13 -44.21
N MET A 96 26.46 14.06 -43.52
CA MET A 96 25.49 12.96 -43.66
C MET A 96 24.57 13.16 -44.86
N THR A 97 23.95 12.07 -45.33
CA THR A 97 22.91 12.19 -46.36
C THR A 97 21.68 12.91 -45.82
N VAL A 98 20.97 13.67 -46.67
CA VAL A 98 19.71 14.33 -46.30
C VAL A 98 18.67 13.32 -45.76
N TRP A 99 18.68 12.09 -46.25
CA TRP A 99 17.81 11.03 -45.71
C TRP A 99 18.15 10.66 -44.26
N GLN A 100 19.44 10.52 -43.92
CA GLN A 100 19.88 10.30 -42.55
C GLN A 100 19.52 11.49 -41.64
N GLN A 101 19.70 12.73 -42.11
CA GLN A 101 19.25 13.92 -41.38
C GLN A 101 17.72 13.90 -41.14
N VAL A 102 16.92 13.50 -42.12
CA VAL A 102 15.45 13.32 -41.97
C VAL A 102 15.11 12.20 -40.98
N MET A 103 15.90 11.11 -40.92
CA MET A 103 15.71 10.07 -39.91
C MET A 103 15.96 10.58 -38.49
N LEU A 104 17.07 11.30 -38.23
CA LEU A 104 17.33 11.91 -36.92
C LEU A 104 16.24 12.92 -36.55
N TRP A 105 15.82 13.75 -37.52
CA TRP A 105 14.72 14.72 -37.35
C TRP A 105 13.40 14.05 -36.95
N LEU A 106 13.05 12.90 -37.55
CA LEU A 106 11.88 12.12 -37.15
C LEU A 106 12.05 11.50 -35.75
N LEU A 107 13.23 10.97 -35.43
CA LEU A 107 13.51 10.34 -34.14
C LEU A 107 13.40 11.34 -32.99
N ILE A 108 13.86 12.58 -33.17
CA ILE A 108 13.71 13.68 -32.20
C ILE A 108 12.22 13.93 -31.89
N ILE A 109 11.35 13.98 -32.89
CA ILE A 109 9.89 14.17 -32.67
C ILE A 109 9.31 12.97 -31.92
N VAL A 110 9.67 11.76 -32.36
CA VAL A 110 9.14 10.48 -31.86
C VAL A 110 9.58 10.22 -30.42
N GLY A 111 10.81 10.57 -30.05
CA GLY A 111 11.33 10.48 -28.69
C GLY A 111 10.64 11.40 -27.68
N SER A 112 10.06 12.50 -28.15
CA SER A 112 9.66 13.60 -27.27
C SER A 112 8.61 13.24 -26.23
N THR A 113 8.75 13.85 -25.05
CA THR A 113 7.80 13.67 -23.93
C THR A 113 6.39 14.10 -24.32
N ILE A 114 6.27 15.10 -25.21
CA ILE A 114 5.01 15.59 -25.76
C ILE A 114 4.40 14.53 -26.70
N TRP A 115 5.18 13.94 -27.62
CA TRP A 115 4.71 12.88 -28.51
C TRP A 115 4.19 11.65 -27.76
N ILE A 116 4.97 11.15 -26.81
CA ILE A 116 4.58 10.01 -25.96
C ILE A 116 3.27 10.33 -25.22
N SER A 117 3.13 11.55 -24.70
CA SER A 117 1.93 11.97 -24.00
C SER A 117 0.66 11.95 -24.85
N ILE A 118 0.75 12.21 -26.17
CA ILE A 118 -0.39 12.13 -27.11
C ILE A 118 -0.95 10.72 -27.12
N TRP A 119 -0.08 9.72 -27.24
CA TRP A 119 -0.46 8.31 -27.23
C TRP A 119 -1.02 7.86 -25.88
N THR A 120 -0.50 8.37 -24.75
CA THR A 120 -1.10 8.05 -23.44
C THR A 120 -2.53 8.62 -23.29
N VAL A 121 -2.80 9.83 -23.80
CA VAL A 121 -4.15 10.42 -23.79
C VAL A 121 -5.08 9.66 -24.73
N ALA A 122 -4.62 9.29 -25.93
CA ALA A 122 -5.39 8.50 -26.89
C ALA A 122 -5.75 7.12 -26.31
N ALA A 123 -4.80 6.42 -25.69
CA ALA A 123 -5.03 5.13 -25.03
C ALA A 123 -6.02 5.26 -23.85
N ARG A 124 -5.85 6.26 -22.97
CA ARG A 124 -6.78 6.52 -21.85
C ARG A 124 -8.20 6.80 -22.36
N LYS A 125 -8.34 7.63 -23.40
CA LYS A 125 -9.62 7.93 -24.05
C LYS A 125 -10.26 6.66 -24.61
N HIS A 126 -9.50 5.81 -25.32
CA HIS A 126 -10.02 4.57 -25.90
C HIS A 126 -10.46 3.56 -24.83
N VAL A 127 -9.70 3.41 -23.74
CA VAL A 127 -10.10 2.57 -22.59
C VAL A 127 -11.37 3.10 -21.94
N PHE A 128 -11.54 4.42 -21.83
CA PHE A 128 -12.76 5.03 -21.31
C PHE A 128 -13.97 4.79 -22.25
N GLU A 129 -13.79 4.96 -23.56
CA GLU A 129 -14.82 4.66 -24.58
C GLU A 129 -15.24 3.20 -24.54
N LYS A 130 -14.28 2.26 -24.41
CA LYS A 130 -14.57 0.83 -24.31
C LYS A 130 -15.36 0.49 -23.04
N LYS A 131 -14.92 0.96 -21.86
CA LYS A 131 -15.63 0.76 -20.59
C LYS A 131 -17.04 1.36 -20.62
N PHE A 132 -17.19 2.55 -21.18
CA PHE A 132 -18.50 3.19 -21.31
C PHE A 132 -19.44 2.39 -22.22
N LYS A 133 -18.91 1.85 -23.33
CA LYS A 133 -19.67 0.96 -24.21
C LYS A 133 -20.09 -0.34 -23.50
N GLU A 134 -19.17 -0.99 -22.77
CA GLU A 134 -19.46 -2.19 -21.96
C GLU A 134 -20.57 -1.94 -20.92
N ILE A 135 -20.59 -0.75 -20.29
CA ILE A 135 -21.66 -0.35 -19.35
C ILE A 135 -23.00 -0.15 -20.09
N VAL A 136 -23.02 0.54 -21.22
CA VAL A 136 -24.25 0.79 -22.01
C VAL A 136 -24.82 -0.51 -22.60
N ASP A 137 -23.95 -1.41 -23.08
CA ASP A 137 -24.38 -2.71 -23.58
C ASP A 137 -24.94 -3.58 -22.42
N ALA A 138 -24.36 -3.51 -21.21
CA ALA A 138 -24.89 -4.19 -20.02
C ALA A 138 -26.21 -3.61 -19.50
N GLU A 139 -26.41 -2.29 -19.51
CA GLU A 139 -27.71 -1.67 -19.22
C GLU A 139 -28.76 -2.09 -20.26
N ARG A 140 -28.40 -2.13 -21.54
CA ARG A 140 -29.29 -2.57 -22.62
C ARG A 140 -29.69 -4.04 -22.53
N GLU A 141 -28.75 -4.92 -22.15
CA GLU A 141 -29.07 -6.31 -21.82
C GLU A 141 -29.99 -6.42 -20.61
N ARG A 142 -29.79 -5.58 -19.59
CA ARG A 142 -30.67 -5.55 -18.41
C ARG A 142 -32.08 -5.11 -18.77
N ASP A 143 -32.25 -4.04 -19.54
CA ASP A 143 -33.56 -3.58 -20.02
C ASP A 143 -34.26 -4.68 -20.87
N GLN A 144 -33.50 -5.41 -21.70
CA GLN A 144 -34.03 -6.54 -22.45
C GLN A 144 -34.42 -7.73 -21.56
N ARG A 145 -33.68 -8.01 -20.48
CA ARG A 145 -34.05 -9.05 -19.50
C ARG A 145 -35.28 -8.65 -18.69
N GLU A 146 -35.37 -7.39 -18.27
CA GLU A 146 -36.55 -6.85 -17.56
C GLU A 146 -37.80 -6.86 -18.49
N ALA A 147 -37.64 -6.65 -19.80
CA ALA A 147 -38.71 -6.76 -20.79
C ALA A 147 -39.15 -8.21 -21.13
N CYS A 148 -38.31 -9.21 -20.84
CA CYS A 148 -38.59 -10.63 -21.14
C CYS A 148 -39.18 -11.42 -19.96
N LEU A 149 -39.40 -10.81 -18.79
CA LEU A 149 -40.01 -11.48 -17.65
C LEU A 149 -41.54 -11.58 -17.81
N PRO A 150 -42.15 -12.76 -17.61
CA PRO A 150 -43.61 -12.90 -17.66
C PRO A 150 -44.27 -12.16 -16.51
N ILE A 151 -45.23 -11.28 -16.83
CA ILE A 151 -45.94 -10.43 -15.87
C ILE A 151 -46.82 -11.31 -14.96
N SER A 152 -46.37 -11.59 -13.73
CA SER A 152 -47.22 -12.16 -12.69
C SER A 152 -47.93 -11.05 -11.91
N HIS A 153 -49.26 -11.15 -11.80
CA HIS A 153 -50.09 -10.11 -11.19
C HIS A 153 -50.22 -10.27 -9.67
N GLY A 154 -49.54 -9.38 -8.93
CA GLY A 154 -49.99 -8.82 -7.66
C GLY A 154 -49.46 -9.45 -6.36
N PRO A 155 -49.72 -8.84 -5.18
CA PRO A 155 -50.17 -7.45 -4.96
C PRO A 155 -49.16 -6.67 -4.08
N ARG A 156 -48.51 -5.63 -4.64
CA ARG A 156 -47.64 -4.74 -3.85
C ARG A 156 -48.46 -3.61 -3.22
N LYS A 157 -48.42 -3.47 -1.89
CA LYS A 157 -49.12 -2.41 -1.15
C LYS A 157 -48.63 -1.02 -1.59
N LYS A 158 -49.57 -0.11 -1.86
CA LYS A 158 -49.27 1.32 -2.10
C LYS A 158 -49.21 2.07 -0.77
N SER A 159 -48.20 2.92 -0.58
CA SER A 159 -48.36 4.11 0.27
C SER A 159 -48.92 5.25 -0.59
N VAL A 160 -49.83 6.04 -0.01
CA VAL A 160 -50.67 7.00 -0.75
C VAL A 160 -50.24 8.43 -0.41
N VAL A 161 -50.12 9.27 -1.42
CA VAL A 161 -50.41 10.71 -1.31
C VAL A 161 -51.42 11.04 -2.41
N ALA A 162 -52.52 11.68 -2.04
CA ALA A 162 -53.73 11.73 -2.84
C ALA A 162 -53.92 13.05 -3.61
N SER A 163 -54.63 12.94 -4.72
CA SER A 163 -55.34 14.04 -5.40
C SER A 163 -56.72 14.29 -4.78
N GLY A 164 -57.27 15.49 -4.93
CA GLY A 164 -58.73 15.75 -5.00
C GLY A 164 -59.12 16.09 -6.44
N THR A 165 -60.00 15.32 -7.11
CA THR A 165 -61.48 15.47 -7.19
C THR A 165 -61.96 16.62 -8.10
N GLY A 166 -62.87 16.40 -9.05
CA GLY A 166 -63.56 15.16 -9.48
C GLY A 166 -64.52 15.39 -10.68
N MET A 167 -65.27 14.33 -11.08
CA MET A 167 -66.55 14.22 -11.87
C MET A 167 -66.86 15.26 -13.00
N MET A 168 -67.46 14.94 -14.16
CA MET A 168 -68.35 13.83 -14.56
C MET A 168 -68.55 13.78 -16.10
N SER A 169 -69.19 12.70 -16.59
CA SER A 169 -70.03 12.61 -17.82
C SER A 169 -69.42 12.32 -19.22
N GLU A 170 -70.23 11.58 -19.97
CA GLU A 170 -70.12 10.84 -21.24
C GLU A 170 -69.82 11.65 -22.52
N GLY A 171 -69.42 10.98 -23.63
CA GLY A 171 -69.36 11.64 -24.95
C GLY A 171 -68.58 10.97 -26.11
N VAL A 172 -69.12 9.86 -26.63
CA VAL A 172 -68.97 9.27 -27.99
C VAL A 172 -68.03 9.94 -29.05
N SER A 173 -67.04 9.14 -29.50
CA SER A 173 -66.55 8.96 -30.91
C SER A 173 -65.55 9.91 -31.62
N THR A 174 -64.60 9.23 -32.28
CA THR A 174 -63.90 9.53 -33.56
C THR A 174 -62.87 10.66 -33.71
N ARG A 175 -61.59 10.23 -33.73
CA ARG A 175 -60.65 10.30 -34.89
C ARG A 175 -60.49 11.65 -35.62
N ILE A 176 -59.27 12.23 -35.56
CA ILE A 176 -58.29 12.40 -36.68
C ILE A 176 -57.14 13.37 -36.28
N ARG A 177 -55.89 13.03 -36.66
CA ARG A 177 -54.67 13.89 -36.66
C ARG A 177 -54.72 14.84 -37.89
N PRO A 178 -53.98 15.98 -38.06
CA PRO A 178 -52.53 16.05 -37.76
C PRO A 178 -51.84 17.44 -37.60
N VAL A 179 -50.50 17.40 -37.52
CA VAL A 179 -49.49 18.25 -38.23
C VAL A 179 -49.11 19.66 -37.71
N ASP A 180 -47.81 19.72 -37.36
CA ASP A 180 -46.73 20.69 -37.63
C ASP A 180 -46.73 22.17 -37.19
N ASN A 181 -45.61 22.50 -36.53
CA ASN A 181 -44.71 23.65 -36.75
C ASN A 181 -45.30 25.04 -37.10
N HIS A 182 -44.99 26.06 -36.27
CA HIS A 182 -43.79 26.87 -36.51
C HIS A 182 -43.43 27.83 -35.35
N ILE A 183 -42.21 28.34 -35.41
CA ILE A 183 -41.54 29.27 -34.48
C ILE A 183 -41.90 30.73 -34.81
N THR A 184 -42.06 31.62 -33.80
CA THR A 184 -41.48 32.99 -33.79
C THR A 184 -41.60 33.69 -32.41
N PHE A 185 -40.89 34.81 -32.26
CA PHE A 185 -40.47 35.48 -31.01
C PHE A 185 -41.15 36.85 -30.77
N GLU A 186 -40.78 37.50 -29.66
CA GLU A 186 -40.98 38.93 -29.30
C GLU A 186 -42.40 39.39 -28.88
N ALA A 187 -42.60 40.39 -28.01
CA ALA A 187 -41.78 41.03 -26.95
C ALA A 187 -42.68 41.96 -26.08
N ASP A 188 -42.18 42.40 -24.91
CA ASP A 188 -42.54 43.64 -24.18
C ASP A 188 -44.00 43.85 -23.64
N ASP A 189 -44.30 44.59 -22.56
CA ASP A 189 -43.54 45.12 -21.40
C ASP A 189 -44.56 45.64 -20.32
N LEU A 190 -44.07 46.09 -19.15
CA LEU A 190 -44.61 47.10 -18.21
C LEU A 190 -45.58 46.76 -17.04
N THR A 191 -45.01 46.96 -15.84
CA THR A 191 -45.61 47.50 -14.57
C THR A 191 -46.49 46.57 -13.70
N ARG A 192 -46.56 46.70 -12.36
CA ARG A 192 -46.31 47.85 -11.44
C ARG A 192 -45.85 47.41 -10.02
N ARG A 193 -45.17 48.31 -9.28
CA ARG A 193 -44.58 48.14 -7.93
C ARG A 193 -45.58 47.85 -6.78
N SER A 194 -45.16 47.02 -5.81
CA SER A 194 -44.95 47.33 -4.35
C SER A 194 -44.67 46.02 -3.54
N THR A 195 -43.99 45.92 -2.38
CA THR A 195 -43.12 46.82 -1.57
C THR A 195 -42.11 46.02 -0.71
N ASN A 196 -41.09 46.68 -0.14
CA ASN A 196 -40.17 46.35 0.98
C ASN A 196 -40.36 45.00 1.75
N SER A 197 -39.33 44.18 1.98
CA SER A 197 -38.10 44.56 2.73
C SER A 197 -36.96 43.50 2.68
N ILE A 198 -35.76 43.94 3.12
CA ILE A 198 -34.55 43.15 3.47
C ILE A 198 -33.83 42.41 2.31
N SER A 199 -32.56 42.79 2.13
CA SER A 199 -31.64 42.25 1.12
C SER A 199 -31.19 40.81 1.43
N SER A 200 -31.49 39.86 0.55
CA SER A 200 -30.67 38.67 0.36
C SER A 200 -30.00 38.73 -1.03
N LYS A 201 -28.66 38.64 -1.05
CA LYS A 201 -27.88 38.56 -2.29
C LYS A 201 -28.04 37.16 -2.88
N THR A 202 -28.91 36.99 -3.86
CA THR A 202 -28.97 35.78 -4.69
C THR A 202 -27.67 35.63 -5.47
N LYS A 203 -26.76 34.80 -4.96
CA LYS A 203 -25.61 34.30 -5.73
C LYS A 203 -26.12 33.28 -6.76
N PRO A 204 -25.65 33.30 -8.02
CA PRO A 204 -25.92 32.22 -8.96
C PRO A 204 -25.13 30.96 -8.55
N THR A 205 -25.75 30.08 -7.77
CA THR A 205 -25.17 28.81 -7.35
C THR A 205 -25.18 27.82 -8.51
N ARG A 206 -24.05 27.75 -9.24
CA ARG A 206 -23.79 26.72 -10.26
C ARG A 206 -23.93 25.32 -9.62
N PRO A 207 -24.96 24.50 -9.95
CA PRO A 207 -25.32 23.34 -9.12
C PRO A 207 -24.20 22.30 -8.98
N TRP A 208 -23.40 22.08 -10.03
CA TRP A 208 -22.29 21.12 -10.02
C TRP A 208 -21.10 21.56 -9.13
N LEU A 209 -20.93 22.87 -8.89
CA LEU A 209 -19.93 23.35 -7.94
C LEU A 209 -20.38 23.14 -6.49
N ALA A 210 -21.69 23.15 -6.22
CA ALA A 210 -22.24 22.76 -4.92
C ALA A 210 -22.01 21.27 -4.64
N ILE A 211 -22.28 20.41 -5.63
CA ILE A 211 -22.00 18.95 -5.58
C ILE A 211 -20.51 18.71 -5.21
N LEU A 212 -19.58 19.37 -5.90
CA LEU A 212 -18.13 19.25 -5.64
C LEU A 212 -17.64 19.93 -4.35
N SER A 213 -18.47 20.76 -3.68
CA SER A 213 -18.14 21.36 -2.38
C SER A 213 -18.77 20.64 -1.20
N ALA A 214 -19.79 19.80 -1.44
CA ALA A 214 -20.47 19.00 -0.44
C ALA A 214 -19.92 17.55 -0.38
N SER A 215 -19.35 17.04 -1.47
CA SER A 215 -18.70 15.72 -1.49
C SER A 215 -17.36 15.74 -0.76
N LYS A 216 -17.20 14.90 0.29
CA LYS A 216 -15.88 14.55 0.83
C LYS A 216 -15.03 13.93 -0.30
N GLU A 217 -13.88 14.52 -0.62
CA GLU A 217 -12.95 13.98 -1.61
C GLU A 217 -12.25 12.73 -1.03
N GLY A 218 -12.42 11.57 -1.66
CA GLY A 218 -11.90 10.27 -1.19
C GLY A 218 -10.58 9.87 -1.86
N ARG A 219 -9.89 8.86 -1.27
CA ARG A 219 -8.45 8.54 -1.45
C ARG A 219 -8.00 8.08 -2.86
N ASN A 220 -8.79 8.30 -3.92
CA ASN A 220 -8.39 8.09 -5.33
C ASN A 220 -8.96 9.11 -6.34
N SER A 221 -9.30 10.34 -5.92
CA SER A 221 -10.17 11.25 -6.71
C SER A 221 -11.55 10.64 -7.06
N GLN A 222 -11.93 9.57 -6.37
CA GLN A 222 -13.29 9.05 -6.38
C GLN A 222 -14.11 9.85 -5.37
N PHE A 223 -15.29 10.30 -5.82
CA PHE A 223 -16.24 11.00 -4.98
C PHE A 223 -17.15 9.95 -4.33
N HIS A 224 -16.92 9.61 -3.07
CA HIS A 224 -17.60 8.49 -2.38
C HIS A 224 -19.10 8.72 -2.09
N SER A 225 -19.62 9.92 -2.39
CA SER A 225 -21.00 10.36 -2.07
C SER A 225 -21.86 10.71 -3.30
N LEU A 226 -21.43 10.37 -4.53
CA LEU A 226 -22.22 10.62 -5.74
C LEU A 226 -23.23 9.51 -6.02
N THR A 227 -24.48 9.91 -6.28
CA THR A 227 -25.54 9.04 -6.82
C THR A 227 -25.16 8.49 -8.21
N ALA A 228 -25.83 7.42 -8.65
CA ALA A 228 -25.56 6.82 -9.97
C ALA A 228 -25.70 7.83 -11.13
N ALA A 229 -26.71 8.70 -11.08
CA ALA A 229 -26.91 9.77 -12.05
C ALA A 229 -25.77 10.80 -12.04
N GLU A 230 -25.24 11.14 -10.86
CA GLU A 230 -24.11 12.06 -10.73
C GLU A 230 -22.79 11.43 -11.19
N ARG A 231 -22.56 10.13 -10.95
CA ARG A 231 -21.40 9.40 -11.48
C ARG A 231 -21.41 9.37 -13.01
N SER A 232 -22.55 9.09 -13.63
CA SER A 232 -22.73 9.16 -15.09
C SER A 232 -22.44 10.57 -15.62
N ARG A 233 -23.01 11.61 -14.98
CA ARG A 233 -22.77 13.02 -15.33
C ARG A 233 -21.28 13.41 -15.21
N LEU A 234 -20.61 12.95 -14.15
CA LEU A 234 -19.18 13.21 -13.89
C LEU A 234 -18.29 12.52 -14.94
N GLY A 235 -18.57 11.26 -15.27
CA GLY A 235 -17.91 10.54 -16.37
C GLY A 235 -18.07 11.27 -17.71
N GLY A 236 -19.23 11.90 -17.95
CA GLY A 236 -19.45 12.79 -19.09
C GLY A 236 -18.58 14.06 -19.10
N HIS A 237 -18.16 14.60 -17.95
CA HIS A 237 -17.19 15.71 -17.90
C HIS A 237 -15.75 15.23 -18.14
N GLU A 238 -15.36 14.10 -17.55
CA GLU A 238 -14.03 13.49 -17.73
C GLU A 238 -13.78 13.06 -19.18
N TYR A 239 -14.75 12.40 -19.83
CA TYR A 239 -14.67 12.04 -21.24
C TYR A 239 -14.54 13.27 -22.16
N ARG A 240 -15.33 14.34 -21.91
CA ARG A 240 -15.22 15.60 -22.67
C ARG A 240 -13.86 16.27 -22.47
N ALA A 241 -13.29 16.21 -21.27
CA ALA A 241 -11.97 16.73 -20.98
C ALA A 241 -10.86 15.95 -21.72
N LEU A 242 -10.88 14.61 -21.69
CA LEU A 242 -9.98 13.76 -22.47
C LEU A 242 -10.11 13.99 -23.98
N ARG A 243 -11.35 14.15 -24.49
CA ARG A 243 -11.61 14.47 -25.89
C ARG A 243 -11.00 15.82 -26.29
N LEU A 244 -11.11 16.85 -25.45
CA LEU A 244 -10.50 18.16 -25.71
C LEU A 244 -8.97 18.07 -25.72
N LEU A 245 -8.37 17.43 -24.71
CA LEU A 245 -6.92 17.21 -24.63
C LEU A 245 -6.37 16.40 -25.81
N SER A 246 -7.11 15.39 -26.30
CA SER A 246 -6.72 14.61 -27.49
C SER A 246 -6.66 15.41 -28.79
N VAL A 247 -7.16 16.66 -28.80
CA VAL A 247 -7.04 17.59 -29.93
C VAL A 247 -6.04 18.71 -29.62
N VAL A 248 -6.11 19.30 -28.42
CA VAL A 248 -5.28 20.45 -28.03
C VAL A 248 -3.79 20.09 -27.94
N VAL A 249 -3.43 18.91 -27.41
CA VAL A 249 -2.02 18.52 -27.25
C VAL A 249 -1.32 18.25 -28.60
N PRO A 250 -1.88 17.44 -29.53
CA PRO A 250 -1.31 17.32 -30.87
C PRO A 250 -1.26 18.63 -31.64
N LEU A 251 -2.34 19.44 -31.55
CA LEU A 251 -2.41 20.74 -32.24
C LEU A 251 -1.32 21.69 -31.74
N TYR A 252 -1.09 21.77 -30.43
CA TYR A 252 -0.02 22.57 -29.84
C TYR A 252 1.35 22.17 -30.38
N SER A 253 1.67 20.88 -30.37
CA SER A 253 2.95 20.36 -30.86
C SER A 253 3.15 20.70 -32.34
N VAL A 254 2.19 20.31 -33.20
CA VAL A 254 2.27 20.56 -34.66
C VAL A 254 2.35 22.06 -34.97
N LEU A 255 1.59 22.90 -34.26
CA LEU A 255 1.63 24.36 -34.45
C LEU A 255 3.03 24.92 -34.14
N CYS A 256 3.65 24.51 -33.03
CA CYS A 256 4.98 24.99 -32.65
C CYS A 256 6.06 24.54 -33.65
N HIS A 257 6.03 23.27 -34.08
CA HIS A 257 6.95 22.75 -35.10
C HIS A 257 6.80 23.47 -36.44
N VAL A 258 5.56 23.62 -36.94
CA VAL A 258 5.29 24.23 -38.27
C VAL A 258 5.55 25.73 -38.25
N LEU A 259 5.04 26.48 -37.27
CA LEU A 259 5.27 27.92 -37.21
C LEU A 259 6.73 28.25 -36.91
N GLY A 260 7.39 27.49 -36.03
CA GLY A 260 8.82 27.63 -35.77
C GLY A 260 9.68 27.35 -37.00
N GLY A 261 9.41 26.24 -37.69
CA GLY A 261 10.13 25.84 -38.90
C GLY A 261 9.93 26.80 -40.07
N LEU A 262 8.71 27.31 -40.25
CA LEU A 262 8.43 28.35 -41.25
C LEU A 262 9.11 29.68 -40.89
N ALA A 263 9.07 30.10 -39.62
CA ALA A 263 9.70 31.35 -39.17
C ALA A 263 11.22 31.31 -39.34
N LEU A 264 11.89 30.27 -38.82
CA LEU A 264 13.34 30.12 -38.92
C LEU A 264 13.78 29.84 -40.35
N GLY A 265 13.10 28.94 -41.08
CA GLY A 265 13.41 28.62 -42.47
C GLY A 265 13.29 29.84 -43.39
N ALA A 266 12.19 30.61 -43.28
CA ALA A 266 12.01 31.83 -44.05
C ALA A 266 13.03 32.92 -43.67
N TRP A 267 13.37 33.07 -42.39
CA TRP A 267 14.32 34.10 -41.98
C TRP A 267 15.75 33.77 -42.44
N ILE A 268 16.22 32.53 -42.20
CA ILE A 268 17.57 32.10 -42.58
C ILE A 268 17.73 32.15 -44.10
N ALA A 269 16.76 31.64 -44.87
CA ALA A 269 16.83 31.65 -46.33
C ALA A 269 16.89 33.05 -46.96
N ASN A 270 16.33 34.08 -46.29
CA ASN A 270 16.31 35.45 -46.81
C ASN A 270 17.42 36.36 -46.27
N ASN A 271 17.92 36.12 -45.04
CA ASN A 271 18.87 37.02 -44.36
C ASN A 271 20.28 36.44 -44.24
N MET A 272 20.41 35.12 -44.06
CA MET A 272 21.71 34.44 -43.86
C MET A 272 21.73 33.06 -44.57
N PRO A 273 21.48 32.98 -45.89
CA PRO A 273 21.49 31.69 -46.60
C PRO A 273 22.89 31.06 -46.67
N GLU A 274 23.93 31.89 -46.70
CA GLU A 274 25.32 31.45 -46.89
C GLU A 274 25.78 30.47 -45.80
N THR A 275 25.37 30.68 -44.54
CA THR A 275 25.78 29.85 -43.39
C THR A 275 25.29 28.40 -43.49
N ALA A 276 24.11 28.17 -44.07
CA ALA A 276 23.61 26.82 -44.33
C ALA A 276 24.27 26.22 -45.58
N THR A 277 24.39 27.00 -46.66
CA THR A 277 24.96 26.50 -47.92
C THR A 277 26.45 26.15 -47.83
N SER A 278 27.21 26.83 -46.96
CA SER A 278 28.63 26.49 -46.71
C SER A 278 28.80 25.14 -46.02
N ASN A 279 27.79 24.69 -45.27
CA ASN A 279 27.72 23.38 -44.62
C ASN A 279 27.00 22.34 -45.51
N GLY A 280 26.81 22.62 -46.81
CA GLY A 280 26.11 21.72 -47.75
C GLY A 280 24.59 21.58 -47.53
N ALA A 281 24.01 22.31 -46.57
CA ALA A 281 22.61 22.23 -46.21
C ALA A 281 21.74 23.26 -46.95
N ASN A 282 20.49 22.91 -47.23
CA ASN A 282 19.52 23.88 -47.75
C ASN A 282 19.08 24.82 -46.60
N PRO A 283 19.08 26.16 -46.78
CA PRO A 283 18.69 27.13 -45.73
C PRO A 283 17.29 26.89 -45.12
N TRP A 284 16.31 26.46 -45.92
CA TRP A 284 14.97 26.12 -45.41
C TRP A 284 14.99 24.85 -44.58
N TRP A 285 15.74 23.83 -45.01
CA TRP A 285 15.89 22.57 -44.26
C TRP A 285 16.62 22.81 -42.94
N ALA A 286 17.67 23.62 -42.93
CA ALA A 286 18.37 24.03 -41.71
C ALA A 286 17.43 24.70 -40.71
N GLY A 287 16.62 25.68 -41.14
CA GLY A 287 15.65 26.34 -40.27
C GLY A 287 14.54 25.41 -39.74
N ILE A 288 14.05 24.49 -40.56
CA ILE A 288 13.08 23.45 -40.13
C ILE A 288 13.70 22.51 -39.11
N PHE A 289 14.93 22.04 -39.34
CA PHE A 289 15.63 21.16 -38.42
C PHE A 289 15.90 21.84 -37.08
N PHE A 290 16.40 23.08 -37.09
CA PHE A 290 16.62 23.88 -35.87
C PHE A 290 15.32 24.11 -35.08
N ALA A 291 14.19 24.35 -35.74
CA ALA A 291 12.92 24.53 -35.03
C ALA A 291 12.49 23.27 -34.26
N VAL A 292 12.66 22.10 -34.87
CA VAL A 292 12.28 20.81 -34.28
C VAL A 292 13.26 20.38 -33.20
N SER A 293 14.57 20.54 -33.43
CA SER A 293 15.61 20.29 -32.43
C SER A 293 15.44 21.22 -31.22
N ALA A 294 15.11 22.50 -31.42
CA ALA A 294 14.83 23.44 -30.35
C ALA A 294 13.55 23.13 -29.57
N PHE A 295 12.43 22.83 -30.24
CA PHE A 295 11.17 22.54 -29.55
C PHE A 295 11.19 21.22 -28.78
N ASN A 296 11.93 20.22 -29.25
CA ASN A 296 12.08 18.94 -28.54
C ASN A 296 13.34 18.92 -27.67
N ASN A 297 13.93 20.10 -27.36
CA ASN A 297 15.02 20.22 -26.40
C ASN A 297 16.27 19.34 -26.74
N SER A 298 16.49 19.01 -28.01
CA SER A 298 17.46 18.01 -28.45
C SER A 298 18.87 18.54 -28.73
N GLY A 299 19.05 19.80 -29.12
CA GLY A 299 20.38 20.39 -29.35
C GLY A 299 21.17 19.96 -30.59
N MET A 300 20.73 18.94 -31.33
CA MET A 300 21.36 18.57 -32.60
C MET A 300 21.31 19.73 -33.60
N SER A 301 22.41 19.93 -34.34
CA SER A 301 22.59 20.98 -35.35
C SER A 301 23.04 20.39 -36.68
N LEU A 302 22.55 20.95 -37.80
CA LEU A 302 23.06 20.64 -39.15
C LEU A 302 24.30 21.47 -39.55
N LEU A 303 24.68 22.45 -38.74
CA LEU A 303 25.88 23.27 -38.94
C LEU A 303 27.01 22.80 -38.02
N ASP A 304 28.23 22.72 -38.57
CA ASP A 304 29.46 22.31 -37.88
C ASP A 304 29.71 23.14 -36.62
N ALA A 305 29.56 24.46 -36.73
CA ALA A 305 29.76 25.42 -35.65
C ALA A 305 28.50 25.63 -34.78
N ASN A 306 27.56 24.68 -34.79
CA ASN A 306 26.30 24.74 -34.06
C ASN A 306 25.52 26.07 -34.33
N VAL A 307 25.15 26.84 -33.29
CA VAL A 307 24.44 28.12 -33.43
C VAL A 307 25.40 29.33 -33.43
N VAL A 308 26.72 29.13 -33.31
CA VAL A 308 27.75 30.20 -33.30
C VAL A 308 27.60 31.22 -34.45
N PRO A 309 27.25 30.84 -35.71
CA PRO A 309 27.06 31.82 -36.79
C PRO A 309 25.91 32.82 -36.58
N PHE A 310 25.04 32.60 -35.58
CA PHE A 310 23.83 33.37 -35.31
C PHE A 310 23.91 34.32 -34.10
N GLN A 311 25.09 34.56 -33.51
CA GLN A 311 25.31 35.51 -32.39
C GLN A 311 24.67 36.91 -32.59
N GLN A 312 24.57 37.40 -33.82
CA GLN A 312 23.96 38.72 -34.10
C GLN A 312 22.53 38.61 -34.67
N ALA A 313 22.00 37.40 -34.82
CA ALA A 313 20.71 37.12 -35.43
C ALA A 313 19.58 37.10 -34.37
N TYR A 314 19.26 38.26 -33.79
CA TYR A 314 18.29 38.39 -32.69
C TYR A 314 16.96 37.65 -32.91
N PHE A 315 16.46 37.64 -34.16
CA PHE A 315 15.24 36.90 -34.51
C PHE A 315 15.39 35.39 -34.29
N VAL A 316 16.50 34.79 -34.76
CA VAL A 316 16.78 33.36 -34.59
C VAL A 316 16.89 33.01 -33.11
N LEU A 317 17.66 33.79 -32.34
CA LEU A 317 17.89 33.52 -30.92
C LEU A 317 16.62 33.64 -30.08
N ILE A 318 15.79 34.67 -30.31
CA ILE A 318 14.51 34.85 -29.62
C ILE A 318 13.53 33.73 -30.00
N THR A 319 13.45 33.36 -31.28
CA THR A 319 12.54 32.29 -31.73
C THR A 319 12.98 30.91 -31.24
N MET A 320 14.27 30.56 -31.33
CA MET A 320 14.78 29.29 -30.80
C MET A 320 14.70 29.24 -29.28
N GLY A 321 15.04 30.32 -28.56
CA GLY A 321 14.89 30.41 -27.10
C GLY A 321 13.44 30.25 -26.64
N PHE A 322 12.48 30.81 -27.38
CA PHE A 322 11.05 30.57 -27.14
C PHE A 322 10.66 29.10 -27.39
N LEU A 323 11.14 28.47 -28.47
CA LEU A 323 10.86 27.05 -28.76
C LEU A 323 11.44 26.12 -27.68
N ILE A 324 12.67 26.36 -27.22
CA ILE A 324 13.34 25.61 -26.13
C ILE A 324 12.51 25.65 -24.83
N LEU A 325 11.86 26.79 -24.54
CA LEU A 325 10.95 26.93 -23.40
C LEU A 325 9.58 26.28 -23.68
N ALA A 326 9.00 26.49 -24.87
CA ALA A 326 7.70 25.94 -25.26
C ALA A 326 7.70 24.39 -25.34
N GLY A 327 8.88 23.81 -25.52
CA GLY A 327 9.16 22.37 -25.49
C GLY A 327 9.04 21.70 -24.13
N ASN A 328 9.67 20.53 -24.01
CA ASN A 328 9.69 19.67 -22.83
C ASN A 328 9.98 20.43 -21.51
N THR A 329 10.77 21.50 -21.57
CA THR A 329 11.11 22.39 -20.43
C THR A 329 9.91 23.00 -19.71
N ALA A 330 9.09 23.82 -20.40
CA ALA A 330 8.01 24.58 -19.77
C ALA A 330 6.64 24.31 -20.40
N TYR A 331 6.52 23.27 -21.24
CA TYR A 331 5.26 22.76 -21.76
C TYR A 331 4.11 22.69 -20.73
N PRO A 332 4.29 22.20 -19.48
CA PRO A 332 3.22 22.22 -18.46
C PRO A 332 2.72 23.62 -18.08
N LEU A 333 3.59 24.64 -18.17
CA LEU A 333 3.24 26.04 -17.91
C LEU A 333 2.43 26.62 -19.08
N PHE A 334 2.90 26.42 -20.31
CA PHE A 334 2.21 26.86 -21.53
C PHE A 334 0.84 26.20 -21.67
N LEU A 335 0.72 24.88 -21.47
CA LEU A 335 -0.55 24.18 -21.55
C LEU A 335 -1.57 24.70 -20.52
N ARG A 336 -1.14 24.96 -19.28
CA ARG A 336 -2.02 25.56 -18.26
C ARG A 336 -2.41 26.99 -18.59
N LEU A 337 -1.48 27.79 -19.14
CA LEU A 337 -1.73 29.15 -19.60
C LEU A 337 -2.75 29.18 -20.75
N ILE A 338 -2.67 28.24 -21.71
CA ILE A 338 -3.62 28.08 -22.80
C ILE A 338 -5.02 27.78 -22.26
N PHE A 339 -5.19 26.80 -21.38
CA PHE A 339 -6.51 26.49 -20.82
C PHE A 339 -7.06 27.62 -19.94
N TRP A 340 -6.22 28.29 -19.15
CA TRP A 340 -6.62 29.42 -18.30
C TRP A 340 -7.03 30.65 -19.12
N SER A 341 -6.25 31.00 -20.14
CA SER A 341 -6.55 32.11 -21.05
C SER A 341 -7.80 31.82 -21.89
N ALA A 342 -7.94 30.61 -22.44
CA ALA A 342 -9.16 30.19 -23.14
C ALA A 342 -10.41 30.32 -22.25
N LEU A 343 -10.35 29.85 -20.99
CA LEU A 343 -11.47 30.01 -20.05
C LEU A 343 -11.76 31.49 -19.72
N LYS A 344 -10.72 32.33 -19.58
CA LYS A 344 -10.86 33.77 -19.32
C LYS A 344 -11.50 34.49 -20.51
N VAL A 345 -11.00 34.27 -21.73
CA VAL A 345 -11.54 34.84 -22.96
C VAL A 345 -12.99 34.40 -23.14
N LEU A 346 -13.30 33.11 -23.01
CA LEU A 346 -14.65 32.57 -23.18
C LEU A 346 -15.65 33.07 -22.11
N ARG A 347 -15.18 33.53 -20.94
CA ARG A 347 -16.00 34.21 -19.93
C ARG A 347 -16.18 35.71 -20.20
N LEU A 348 -15.29 36.34 -20.97
CA LEU A 348 -15.35 37.76 -21.33
C LEU A 348 -16.14 38.00 -22.62
N THR A 349 -16.04 37.11 -23.62
CA THR A 349 -16.65 37.30 -24.94
C THR A 349 -18.02 36.66 -25.10
N THR A 350 -18.49 35.83 -24.16
CA THR A 350 -19.68 34.99 -24.33
C THR A 350 -20.57 34.98 -23.10
N ALA A 351 -21.85 35.33 -23.28
CA ALA A 351 -22.90 35.32 -22.25
C ALA A 351 -22.99 33.99 -21.47
N GLU A 352 -23.56 34.00 -20.25
CA GLU A 352 -23.45 32.87 -19.32
C GLU A 352 -23.99 31.54 -19.85
N GLY A 353 -25.04 31.56 -20.69
CA GLY A 353 -25.65 30.37 -21.27
C GLY A 353 -24.90 29.77 -22.48
N THR A 354 -24.21 30.57 -23.28
CA THR A 354 -23.54 30.08 -24.51
C THR A 354 -22.21 29.39 -24.18
N CYS A 355 -21.97 28.26 -24.85
CA CYS A 355 -20.81 27.37 -24.64
C CYS A 355 -20.64 26.88 -23.19
N ALA A 356 -21.74 26.73 -22.44
CA ALA A 356 -21.72 26.26 -21.04
C ALA A 356 -20.95 24.93 -20.85
N GLU A 357 -21.05 23.99 -21.80
CA GLU A 357 -20.30 22.73 -21.76
C GLU A 357 -18.78 22.93 -21.84
N LEU A 358 -18.31 23.74 -22.78
CA LEU A 358 -16.87 24.02 -22.95
C LEU A 358 -16.33 24.78 -21.74
N LYS A 359 -17.08 25.78 -21.24
CA LYS A 359 -16.77 26.49 -19.98
C LYS A 359 -16.62 25.51 -18.81
N SER A 360 -17.57 24.59 -18.64
CA SER A 360 -17.50 23.58 -17.57
C SER A 360 -16.36 22.57 -17.74
N THR A 361 -16.02 22.20 -18.98
CA THR A 361 -14.92 21.27 -19.29
C THR A 361 -13.56 21.90 -19.01
N LEU A 362 -13.36 23.17 -19.40
CA LEU A 362 -12.15 23.94 -19.08
C LEU A 362 -11.99 24.18 -17.57
N GLU A 363 -13.09 24.49 -16.87
CA GLU A 363 -13.09 24.62 -15.41
C GLU A 363 -12.72 23.30 -14.72
N PHE A 364 -13.21 22.16 -15.22
CA PHE A 364 -12.86 20.82 -14.72
C PHE A 364 -11.37 20.51 -14.93
N ILE A 365 -10.83 20.72 -16.14
CA ILE A 365 -9.40 20.52 -16.47
C ILE A 365 -8.48 21.34 -15.54
N LEU A 366 -8.82 22.61 -15.29
CA LEU A 366 -7.98 23.49 -14.46
C LEU A 366 -8.07 23.21 -12.95
N LYS A 367 -9.19 22.63 -12.49
CA LYS A 367 -9.43 22.24 -11.09
C LYS A 367 -8.81 20.87 -10.76
N TYR A 368 -8.97 19.87 -11.64
CA TYR A 368 -8.51 18.48 -11.44
C TYR A 368 -7.55 18.04 -12.55
N PRO A 369 -6.37 18.69 -12.70
CA PRO A 369 -5.53 18.50 -13.88
C PRO A 369 -4.91 17.09 -13.98
N ARG A 370 -4.38 16.54 -12.88
CA ARG A 370 -3.65 15.25 -12.84
C ARG A 370 -4.54 14.05 -13.19
N ARG A 371 -5.83 14.13 -12.86
CA ARG A 371 -6.83 13.12 -13.23
C ARG A 371 -6.94 12.96 -14.75
N VAL A 372 -6.91 14.07 -15.49
CA VAL A 372 -7.13 14.06 -16.94
C VAL A 372 -5.81 13.95 -17.73
N TYR A 373 -4.74 14.60 -17.28
CA TYR A 373 -3.46 14.62 -17.98
C TYR A 373 -2.25 14.72 -17.05
N THR A 374 -1.19 13.95 -17.34
CA THR A 374 0.02 13.89 -16.51
C THR A 374 0.77 15.21 -16.52
N ASN A 375 1.04 15.78 -17.70
CA ASN A 375 1.87 16.98 -17.83
C ASN A 375 1.09 18.30 -17.58
N LEU A 376 -0.02 18.25 -16.83
CA LEU A 376 -0.74 19.42 -16.34
C LEU A 376 -0.71 19.46 -14.81
N PHE A 377 -0.15 20.54 -14.26
CA PHE A 377 0.00 20.70 -12.81
C PHE A 377 -1.10 21.59 -12.18
N PRO A 378 -1.40 21.42 -10.87
CA PRO A 378 -2.22 22.36 -10.10
C PRO A 378 -1.58 23.75 -9.98
N SER A 379 -2.38 24.77 -9.68
CA SER A 379 -1.94 26.18 -9.81
C SER A 379 -0.75 26.58 -8.94
N ARG A 380 -0.60 26.01 -7.73
CA ARG A 380 0.54 26.31 -6.84
C ARG A 380 1.85 25.67 -7.36
N PRO A 381 1.91 24.36 -7.66
CA PRO A 381 3.03 23.74 -8.37
C PRO A 381 3.42 24.44 -9.68
N THR A 382 2.45 24.90 -10.51
CA THR A 382 2.76 25.69 -11.72
C THR A 382 3.53 26.96 -11.41
N TRP A 383 3.12 27.74 -10.41
CA TRP A 383 3.82 28.97 -10.04
C TRP A 383 5.21 28.70 -9.44
N TRP A 384 5.37 27.61 -8.69
CA TRP A 384 6.67 27.17 -8.18
C TRP A 384 7.62 26.77 -9.31
N LEU A 385 7.16 25.97 -10.27
CA LEU A 385 7.93 25.58 -11.45
C LEU A 385 8.32 26.79 -12.31
N PHE A 386 7.38 27.72 -12.53
CA PHE A 386 7.66 28.98 -13.22
C PHE A 386 8.76 29.79 -12.52
N PHE A 387 8.65 29.96 -11.19
CA PHE A 387 9.66 30.67 -10.41
C PHE A 387 11.03 29.97 -10.46
N MET A 388 11.07 28.64 -10.36
CA MET A 388 12.32 27.87 -10.42
C MET A 388 12.99 27.98 -11.79
N VAL A 389 12.25 27.85 -12.89
CA VAL A 389 12.81 28.00 -14.25
C VAL A 389 13.34 29.42 -14.47
N VAL A 390 12.64 30.45 -14.00
CA VAL A 390 13.12 31.84 -14.08
C VAL A 390 14.36 32.06 -13.21
N LEU A 391 14.40 31.49 -12.00
CA LEU A 391 15.53 31.61 -11.09
C LEU A 391 16.80 30.91 -11.61
N THR A 392 16.70 29.65 -12.05
CA THR A 392 17.88 28.90 -12.54
C THR A 392 18.46 29.53 -13.80
N ASN A 393 17.61 29.82 -14.79
CA ASN A 393 18.07 30.46 -16.02
C ASN A 393 18.61 31.89 -15.75
N GLY A 394 18.08 32.60 -14.75
CA GLY A 394 18.60 33.90 -14.32
C GLY A 394 19.97 33.82 -13.64
N ILE A 395 20.25 32.75 -12.88
CA ILE A 395 21.57 32.48 -12.31
C ILE A 395 22.57 32.20 -13.44
N ASP A 396 22.22 31.33 -14.40
CA ASP A 396 23.09 31.01 -15.55
C ASP A 396 23.38 32.23 -16.42
N TRP A 397 22.38 33.07 -16.70
CA TRP A 397 22.54 34.30 -17.48
C TRP A 397 23.47 35.30 -16.77
N MET A 398 23.26 35.52 -15.46
CA MET A 398 24.13 36.37 -14.66
C MET A 398 25.55 35.82 -14.60
N ALA A 399 25.71 34.50 -14.43
CA ALA A 399 27.01 33.86 -14.35
C ALA A 399 27.77 33.88 -15.68
N PHE A 400 27.07 33.76 -16.81
CA PHE A 400 27.68 33.90 -18.14
C PHE A 400 28.34 35.27 -18.34
N GLU A 401 27.67 36.35 -17.93
CA GLU A 401 28.22 37.72 -18.02
C GLU A 401 29.32 37.97 -16.98
N VAL A 402 29.12 37.54 -15.72
CA VAL A 402 30.05 37.85 -14.61
C VAL A 402 31.31 36.98 -14.62
N LEU A 403 31.20 35.69 -14.92
CA LEU A 403 32.35 34.77 -14.88
C LEU A 403 33.25 34.85 -16.11
N ASN A 404 32.84 35.54 -17.18
CA ASN A 404 33.63 35.73 -18.41
C ASN A 404 34.21 37.15 -18.56
N ILE A 405 34.14 38.00 -17.53
CA ILE A 405 34.81 39.31 -17.56
C ILE A 405 36.31 39.09 -17.80
N GLY A 406 36.89 39.78 -18.80
CA GLY A 406 38.27 39.59 -19.26
C GLY A 406 38.48 38.52 -20.33
N ASN A 407 37.43 37.78 -20.75
CA ASN A 407 37.55 36.78 -21.81
C ASN A 407 37.55 37.46 -23.20
N PRO A 408 38.66 37.42 -23.97
CA PRO A 408 38.78 38.17 -25.22
C PRO A 408 37.84 37.67 -26.34
N VAL A 409 37.41 36.40 -26.30
CA VAL A 409 36.49 35.84 -27.30
C VAL A 409 35.08 36.41 -27.12
N ILE A 410 34.67 36.60 -25.85
CA ILE A 410 33.33 37.07 -25.47
C ILE A 410 33.29 38.60 -25.46
N GLU A 411 34.39 39.24 -25.07
CA GLU A 411 34.52 40.70 -25.12
C GLU A 411 34.52 41.28 -26.54
N ALA A 412 34.87 40.48 -27.55
CA ALA A 412 34.74 40.86 -28.96
C ALA A 412 33.29 41.03 -29.45
N ILE A 413 32.31 40.41 -28.77
CA ILE A 413 30.89 40.49 -29.16
C ILE A 413 30.29 41.82 -28.68
N PRO A 414 29.56 42.59 -29.52
CA PRO A 414 28.91 43.83 -29.10
C PRO A 414 27.98 43.64 -27.89
N VAL A 415 28.05 44.55 -26.90
CA VAL A 415 27.34 44.41 -25.60
C VAL A 415 25.84 44.10 -25.75
N GLY A 416 25.15 44.74 -26.70
CA GLY A 416 23.72 44.50 -26.93
C GLY A 416 23.40 43.10 -27.48
N ALA A 417 24.31 42.48 -28.24
CA ALA A 417 24.19 41.10 -28.68
C ALA A 417 24.57 40.13 -27.55
N ARG A 418 25.71 40.38 -26.89
CA ARG A 418 26.24 39.57 -25.78
C ARG A 418 25.20 39.29 -24.69
N VAL A 419 24.44 40.31 -24.29
CA VAL A 419 23.38 40.17 -23.27
C VAL A 419 22.26 39.23 -23.72
N LEU A 420 21.92 39.20 -25.01
CA LEU A 420 20.96 38.25 -25.56
C LEU A 420 21.58 36.87 -25.77
N ASP A 421 22.85 36.81 -26.18
CA ASP A 421 23.61 35.56 -26.32
C ASP A 421 23.72 34.83 -24.98
N GLY A 422 24.01 35.55 -23.89
CA GLY A 422 24.03 35.00 -22.54
C GLY A 422 22.66 34.49 -22.08
N LEU A 423 21.57 35.17 -22.46
CA LEU A 423 20.21 34.70 -22.18
C LEU A 423 19.89 33.43 -22.97
N PHE A 424 20.24 33.38 -24.26
CA PHE A 424 20.05 32.18 -25.08
C PHE A 424 20.91 31.01 -24.57
N GLN A 425 22.16 31.27 -24.22
CA GLN A 425 23.08 30.25 -23.68
C GLN A 425 22.55 29.71 -22.34
N ALA A 426 22.01 30.55 -21.45
CA ALA A 426 21.36 30.10 -20.22
C ALA A 426 20.13 29.21 -20.48
N LEU A 427 19.32 29.52 -21.50
CA LEU A 427 18.20 28.66 -21.92
C LEU A 427 18.69 27.33 -22.51
N ALA A 428 19.78 27.36 -23.27
CA ALA A 428 20.31 26.21 -23.98
C ALA A 428 21.14 25.26 -23.09
N VAL A 429 21.89 25.77 -22.11
CA VAL A 429 22.71 24.98 -21.16
C VAL A 429 21.87 24.04 -20.33
N ARG A 430 20.67 24.45 -19.92
CA ARG A 430 19.87 23.62 -19.04
C ARG A 430 19.17 22.49 -19.80
N SER A 431 18.80 22.70 -21.07
CA SER A 431 17.94 21.74 -21.79
C SER A 431 17.76 22.04 -23.29
N GLY A 432 18.61 22.86 -23.91
CA GLY A 432 18.48 23.18 -25.34
C GLY A 432 19.61 22.65 -26.20
N GLY A 433 20.76 22.30 -25.61
CA GLY A 433 21.91 21.66 -26.27
C GLY A 433 22.69 22.50 -27.28
N PHE A 434 22.16 23.64 -27.68
CA PHE A 434 22.87 24.60 -28.52
C PHE A 434 23.93 25.37 -27.74
N TYR A 435 24.99 25.74 -28.44
CA TYR A 435 25.96 26.72 -27.95
C TYR A 435 26.17 27.84 -28.97
N LEU A 436 26.28 29.06 -28.46
CA LEU A 436 26.60 30.28 -29.23
C LEU A 436 28.08 30.59 -29.25
N ILE A 437 28.84 30.04 -28.29
CA ILE A 437 30.27 30.23 -28.13
C ILE A 437 30.87 28.86 -27.84
N PRO A 438 32.00 28.46 -28.47
CA PRO A 438 32.63 27.18 -28.22
C PRO A 438 32.91 27.01 -26.72
N ILE A 439 32.40 25.94 -26.11
CA ILE A 439 32.42 25.74 -24.65
C ILE A 439 33.86 25.66 -24.12
N SER A 440 34.77 25.12 -24.92
CA SER A 440 36.22 25.11 -24.67
C SER A 440 36.86 26.50 -24.50
N SER A 441 36.21 27.57 -25.00
CA SER A 441 36.67 28.96 -24.86
C SER A 441 36.06 29.72 -23.68
N ALA A 442 35.04 29.15 -23.02
CA ALA A 442 34.51 29.68 -21.76
C ALA A 442 35.48 29.39 -20.59
N TYR A 443 35.52 30.26 -19.58
CA TYR A 443 36.40 30.01 -18.42
C TYR A 443 35.92 28.81 -17.58
N PRO A 444 36.84 28.03 -16.97
CA PRO A 444 36.50 26.80 -16.24
C PRO A 444 35.47 26.98 -15.12
N GLY A 445 35.43 28.15 -14.47
CA GLY A 445 34.42 28.46 -13.45
C GLY A 445 32.99 28.43 -13.98
N LEU A 446 32.78 28.85 -15.24
CA LEU A 446 31.48 28.76 -15.91
C LEU A 446 31.19 27.33 -16.37
N GLN A 447 32.20 26.61 -16.88
CA GLN A 447 32.05 25.20 -17.26
C GLN A 447 31.64 24.33 -16.06
N VAL A 448 32.22 24.55 -14.88
CA VAL A 448 31.81 23.86 -13.62
C VAL A 448 30.36 24.19 -13.25
N LEU A 449 29.94 25.46 -13.37
CA LEU A 449 28.55 25.83 -13.14
C LEU A 449 27.61 25.13 -14.13
N TYR A 450 27.99 25.06 -15.41
CA TYR A 450 27.22 24.36 -16.43
C TYR A 450 27.07 22.87 -16.10
N VAL A 451 28.12 22.17 -15.64
CA VAL A 451 27.98 20.76 -15.17
C VAL A 451 26.93 20.64 -14.06
N ILE A 452 26.96 21.54 -13.08
CA ILE A 452 25.98 21.56 -11.97
C ILE A 452 24.56 21.83 -12.50
N MET A 453 24.38 22.77 -13.43
CA MET A 453 23.07 23.17 -13.95
C MET A 453 22.49 22.19 -14.98
N MET A 454 23.34 21.56 -15.79
CA MET A 454 22.98 20.42 -16.66
C MET A 454 22.46 19.25 -15.83
N TYR A 455 23.06 18.97 -14.67
CA TYR A 455 22.57 17.94 -13.75
C TYR A 455 21.27 18.35 -13.04
N ILE A 456 21.17 19.58 -12.53
CA ILE A 456 19.97 20.09 -11.85
C ILE A 456 18.76 20.23 -12.80
N SER A 457 19.00 20.39 -14.11
CA SER A 457 18.02 20.71 -15.16
C SER A 457 16.66 20.00 -15.11
N VAL A 458 16.69 18.67 -14.91
CA VAL A 458 15.54 17.76 -14.94
C VAL A 458 14.74 17.83 -13.63
N TYR A 459 15.41 18.13 -12.52
CA TYR A 459 14.83 18.01 -11.19
C TYR A 459 13.65 18.96 -10.92
N PRO A 460 13.58 20.23 -11.36
CA PRO A 460 12.41 21.08 -11.12
C PRO A 460 11.09 20.49 -11.62
N VAL A 461 11.05 19.89 -12.82
CA VAL A 461 9.83 19.28 -13.35
C VAL A 461 9.51 17.97 -12.61
N VAL A 462 10.51 17.13 -12.35
CA VAL A 462 10.35 15.86 -11.62
C VAL A 462 9.92 16.08 -10.16
N ILE A 463 10.53 17.04 -9.46
CA ILE A 463 10.15 17.48 -8.10
C ILE A 463 8.74 18.07 -8.11
N THR A 464 8.38 18.89 -9.10
CA THR A 464 7.00 19.41 -9.23
C THR A 464 6.01 18.26 -9.40
N MET A 465 6.35 17.27 -10.23
CA MET A 465 5.52 16.09 -10.47
C MET A 465 5.36 15.25 -9.20
N ARG A 466 6.47 14.91 -8.53
CA ARG A 466 6.49 14.16 -7.26
C ARG A 466 5.78 14.90 -6.14
N HIS A 467 6.05 16.19 -5.91
CA HIS A 467 5.31 17.00 -4.93
C HIS A 467 3.83 17.14 -5.28
N SER A 468 3.44 17.23 -6.56
CA SER A 468 2.02 17.27 -6.93
C SER A 468 1.30 15.94 -6.67
N ASN A 469 1.99 14.80 -6.89
CA ASN A 469 1.52 13.50 -6.44
C ASN A 469 1.44 13.43 -4.92
N VAL A 470 2.49 13.81 -4.18
CA VAL A 470 2.49 13.82 -2.70
C VAL A 470 1.42 14.76 -2.13
N TYR A 471 1.07 15.84 -2.82
CA TYR A 471 -0.02 16.73 -2.41
C TYR A 471 -1.40 16.12 -2.68
N GLU A 472 -1.54 15.36 -3.77
CA GLU A 472 -2.69 14.47 -3.95
C GLU A 472 -2.65 13.39 -2.85
N GLU A 473 -1.66 12.50 -2.75
CA GLU A 473 -1.47 11.49 -1.69
C GLU A 473 -1.74 12.00 -0.26
N ARG A 474 -1.33 13.22 0.11
CA ARG A 474 -1.67 13.86 1.40
C ARG A 474 -3.13 14.29 1.51
N SER A 475 -3.73 14.84 0.46
CA SER A 475 -5.20 15.08 0.40
C SER A 475 -6.01 13.78 0.28
N LEU A 476 -5.38 12.69 -0.21
CA LEU A 476 -5.83 11.30 -0.16
C LEU A 476 -5.40 10.63 1.17
N GLY A 477 -4.97 11.41 2.17
CA GLY A 477 -4.74 11.00 3.55
C GLY A 477 -3.59 10.00 3.79
N ILE A 478 -2.68 9.75 2.83
CA ILE A 478 -1.63 8.72 2.95
C ILE A 478 -0.51 9.13 3.93
N TYR A 479 -0.34 10.43 4.19
CA TYR A 479 0.58 10.97 5.21
C TYR A 479 -0.13 11.98 6.13
N ALA A 480 -1.34 11.65 6.59
CA ALA A 480 -2.09 12.49 7.53
C ALA A 480 -1.67 12.28 9.01
N ASP A 481 -0.99 11.18 9.33
CA ASP A 481 -0.67 10.77 10.70
C ASP A 481 0.50 11.55 11.34
N ASP A 482 1.18 12.44 10.59
CA ASP A 482 2.30 13.26 11.07
C ASP A 482 1.87 14.61 11.70
N GLU A 483 0.56 14.92 11.81
CA GLU A 483 0.12 16.09 12.60
C GLU A 483 0.16 15.78 14.10
N SER A 484 1.30 16.16 14.71
CA SER A 484 1.65 15.93 16.11
C SER A 484 0.56 16.31 17.13
N GLN A 485 0.19 15.36 18.00
CA GLN A 485 -0.55 15.66 19.23
C GLN A 485 0.28 16.57 20.15
N PRO A 486 -0.23 17.75 20.56
CA PRO A 486 0.49 18.63 21.47
C PRO A 486 0.26 18.23 22.93
N GLY A 487 1.24 17.57 23.55
CA GLY A 487 1.30 17.45 25.00
C GLY A 487 1.79 16.11 25.56
N ARG A 488 3.12 15.95 25.68
CA ARG A 488 3.70 15.03 26.67
C ARG A 488 4.99 15.58 27.24
N THR A 489 4.95 15.91 28.53
CA THR A 489 6.05 16.49 29.30
C THR A 489 7.18 15.47 29.47
N GLN A 490 8.40 15.79 29.03
CA GLN A 490 9.56 14.92 29.22
C GLN A 490 10.10 15.03 30.65
N VAL A 491 10.19 13.90 31.35
CA VAL A 491 11.00 13.77 32.57
C VAL A 491 12.46 13.60 32.17
N THR A 492 13.35 14.43 32.73
CA THR A 492 14.75 14.52 32.32
C THR A 492 15.67 13.71 33.23
N GLU A 493 16.18 12.56 32.75
CA GLU A 493 17.36 11.94 33.36
C GLU A 493 18.65 12.52 32.74
N LYS A 494 19.56 13.00 33.59
CA LYS A 494 20.90 13.44 33.19
C LYS A 494 21.92 12.34 33.44
N LYS A 495 22.59 11.84 32.39
CA LYS A 495 23.88 11.16 32.53
C LYS A 495 25.02 12.11 32.20
N HIS A 496 26.03 12.14 33.06
CA HIS A 496 27.25 12.92 32.90
C HIS A 496 28.10 12.43 31.72
N LEU A 497 28.68 13.35 30.95
CA LEU A 497 29.81 13.06 30.08
C LEU A 497 31.13 13.50 30.74
N SER A 498 32.13 12.63 30.66
CA SER A 498 33.55 12.96 30.88
C SER A 498 34.19 13.29 29.52
N GLY A 499 35.15 14.22 29.50
CA GLY A 499 35.68 14.80 28.26
C GLY A 499 36.68 13.89 27.51
N GLY A 500 36.67 13.98 26.18
CA GLY A 500 37.65 13.34 25.29
C GLY A 500 37.51 13.77 23.83
N SER A 501 38.48 14.57 23.35
CA SER A 501 38.77 14.94 21.95
C SER A 501 37.61 15.27 20.98
N VAL A 502 37.34 16.56 20.81
CA VAL A 502 36.44 17.11 19.77
C VAL A 502 36.87 16.72 18.34
N ILE A 503 38.17 16.57 18.10
CA ILE A 503 38.74 16.32 16.76
C ILE A 503 38.50 14.87 16.30
N ALA A 504 38.49 13.91 17.24
CA ALA A 504 38.23 12.50 16.91
C ALA A 504 36.79 12.28 16.42
N ASN A 505 35.81 12.97 17.01
CA ASN A 505 34.41 12.91 16.57
C ASN A 505 34.22 13.58 15.20
N PHE A 506 34.86 14.74 14.97
CA PHE A 506 34.73 15.48 13.71
C PHE A 506 35.27 14.73 12.48
N LEU A 507 36.30 13.89 12.67
CA LEU A 507 36.82 12.99 11.63
C LEU A 507 35.96 11.72 11.47
N ARG A 508 35.31 11.25 12.54
CA ARG A 508 34.44 10.06 12.48
C ARG A 508 33.09 10.35 11.82
N GLU A 509 32.56 11.56 11.94
CA GLU A 509 31.30 11.98 11.32
C GLU A 509 31.41 12.26 9.81
N ASN A 510 32.60 12.54 9.27
CA ASN A 510 32.79 12.93 7.87
C ASN A 510 33.42 11.84 6.97
N ILE A 511 33.88 10.71 7.52
CA ILE A 511 34.61 9.67 6.76
C ILE A 511 34.00 8.26 6.96
N SER A 512 32.78 8.16 7.50
CA SER A 512 32.02 6.90 7.48
C SER A 512 31.35 6.69 6.11
N PHE A 513 31.97 5.88 5.26
CA PHE A 513 31.34 5.25 4.09
C PHE A 513 30.30 4.25 4.58
N ALA A 514 29.12 4.75 4.98
CA ALA A 514 28.05 3.99 5.59
C ALA A 514 26.71 4.32 4.90
N GLY A 515 25.83 3.32 4.85
CA GLY A 515 24.60 3.36 4.06
C GLY A 515 23.61 4.45 4.45
N VAL A 516 22.66 4.64 3.53
CA VAL A 516 21.53 5.58 3.54
C VAL A 516 20.86 5.70 4.92
N GLY A 517 21.30 6.68 5.72
CA GLY A 517 20.76 6.97 7.05
C GLY A 517 20.71 8.47 7.33
N ALA A 518 19.57 8.98 7.76
CA ALA A 518 19.38 10.41 7.95
C ALA A 518 20.13 10.94 9.18
N ALA A 519 21.09 11.83 8.97
CA ALA A 519 21.65 12.64 10.05
C ALA A 519 20.58 13.62 10.56
N ARG A 520 20.13 13.46 11.81
CA ARG A 520 19.29 14.46 12.50
C ARG A 520 20.15 15.65 12.94
N PRO A 521 19.71 16.91 12.73
CA PRO A 521 20.34 18.05 13.38
C PRO A 521 20.04 18.04 14.89
N ALA A 522 20.98 18.55 15.69
CA ALA A 522 20.75 18.81 17.11
C ALA A 522 19.64 19.85 17.29
N GLY A 523 18.68 19.58 18.17
CA GLY A 523 17.40 20.29 18.19
C GLY A 523 17.40 21.63 18.93
N ARG A 524 16.54 22.54 18.46
CA ARG A 524 15.61 23.33 19.29
C ARG A 524 14.56 24.04 18.44
N ASP A 525 13.34 24.04 18.95
CA ASP A 525 12.24 25.01 18.77
C ASP A 525 11.89 25.53 17.35
N GLY A 526 10.70 25.16 16.88
CA GLY A 526 9.91 25.97 15.93
C GLY A 526 9.65 25.35 14.56
N HIS A 527 8.38 25.04 14.29
CA HIS A 527 7.77 24.80 12.97
C HIS A 527 8.63 24.01 11.95
N GLU A 528 8.41 22.69 11.84
CA GLU A 528 8.93 21.94 10.69
C GLU A 528 8.31 22.47 9.39
N SER A 529 9.10 23.27 8.68
CA SER A 529 8.74 23.79 7.36
C SER A 529 8.73 22.66 6.34
N ARG A 530 7.78 22.72 5.40
CA ARG A 530 7.62 21.80 4.26
C ARG A 530 8.90 21.65 3.40
N THR A 531 9.90 22.51 3.61
CA THR A 531 11.23 22.46 3.02
C THR A 531 12.14 21.37 3.59
N SER A 532 11.98 20.92 4.85
CA SER A 532 12.85 19.88 5.45
C SER A 532 12.63 18.51 4.81
N PHE A 533 11.37 18.08 4.70
CA PHE A 533 10.99 16.83 4.03
C PHE A 533 11.44 16.80 2.56
N VAL A 534 11.26 17.91 1.84
CA VAL A 534 11.74 18.06 0.45
C VAL A 534 13.26 17.99 0.39
N SER A 535 13.99 18.66 1.29
CA SER A 535 15.44 18.56 1.38
C SER A 535 15.92 17.14 1.66
N GLN A 536 15.19 16.37 2.46
CA GLN A 536 15.54 15.00 2.82
C GLN A 536 15.30 14.01 1.66
N GLN A 537 14.20 14.17 0.91
CA GLN A 537 13.96 13.41 -0.33
C GLN A 537 14.97 13.76 -1.44
N ILE A 538 15.29 15.05 -1.62
CA ILE A 538 16.32 15.50 -2.58
C ILE A 538 17.66 14.83 -2.23
N ARG A 539 18.08 14.88 -0.96
CA ARG A 539 19.37 14.34 -0.52
C ARG A 539 19.51 12.83 -0.74
N GLY A 540 18.43 12.06 -0.58
CA GLY A 540 18.44 10.62 -0.83
C GLY A 540 18.46 10.24 -2.32
N GLN A 541 17.76 10.99 -3.17
CA GLN A 541 17.66 10.69 -4.61
C GLN A 541 18.90 11.18 -5.37
N LEU A 542 19.33 12.41 -5.10
CA LEU A 542 20.49 13.04 -5.72
C LEU A 542 21.80 12.27 -5.40
N ALA A 543 21.89 11.62 -4.23
CA ALA A 543 23.02 10.76 -3.89
C ALA A 543 23.06 9.44 -4.68
N HIS A 544 21.89 8.85 -4.99
CA HIS A 544 21.81 7.59 -5.74
C HIS A 544 22.18 7.79 -7.21
N ASP A 545 21.60 8.83 -7.83
CA ASP A 545 21.84 9.18 -9.23
C ASP A 545 23.33 9.55 -9.48
N LEU A 546 23.94 10.29 -8.54
CA LEU A 546 25.33 10.71 -8.61
C LEU A 546 26.33 9.54 -8.50
N TRP A 547 25.97 8.44 -7.83
CA TRP A 547 26.83 7.26 -7.76
C TRP A 547 26.97 6.56 -9.11
N LEU A 548 25.86 6.41 -9.86
CA LEU A 548 25.88 5.84 -11.21
C LEU A 548 26.71 6.69 -12.17
N LEU A 549 26.56 8.02 -12.10
CA LEU A 549 27.41 8.97 -12.83
C LEU A 549 28.89 8.81 -12.48
N THR A 550 29.23 8.69 -11.19
CA THR A 550 30.61 8.50 -10.71
C THR A 550 31.20 7.18 -11.23
N LEU A 551 30.41 6.10 -11.22
CA LEU A 551 30.82 4.80 -11.77
C LEU A 551 31.04 4.87 -13.29
N ALA A 552 30.15 5.52 -14.04
CA ALA A 552 30.28 5.71 -15.47
C ALA A 552 31.57 6.49 -15.83
N VAL A 553 31.85 7.60 -15.12
CA VAL A 553 33.09 8.37 -15.27
C VAL A 553 34.31 7.49 -14.96
N LEU A 554 34.30 6.73 -13.86
CA LEU A 554 35.40 5.84 -13.49
C LEU A 554 35.69 4.79 -14.59
N VAL A 555 34.65 4.16 -15.13
CA VAL A 555 34.76 3.18 -16.22
C VAL A 555 35.29 3.84 -17.49
N ILE A 556 34.73 4.98 -17.90
CA ILE A 556 35.15 5.68 -19.13
C ILE A 556 36.61 6.14 -19.04
N VAL A 557 37.00 6.79 -17.93
CA VAL A 557 38.39 7.22 -17.69
C VAL A 557 39.34 6.01 -17.70
N THR A 558 38.98 4.90 -17.05
CA THR A 558 39.80 3.69 -17.03
C THR A 558 40.06 3.16 -18.45
N ILE A 559 39.04 3.10 -19.31
CA ILE A 559 39.20 2.59 -20.67
C ILE A 559 39.80 3.66 -21.62
N GLU A 560 39.68 4.96 -21.33
CA GLU A 560 40.33 6.07 -22.09
C GLU A 560 41.77 6.38 -21.63
N THR A 561 42.34 5.62 -20.69
CA THR A 561 43.72 5.82 -20.19
C THR A 561 44.76 5.94 -21.32
N SER A 562 44.59 5.24 -22.43
CA SER A 562 45.48 5.33 -23.61
C SER A 562 45.46 6.71 -24.27
N HIS A 563 44.29 7.30 -24.51
CA HIS A 563 44.17 8.65 -25.07
C HIS A 563 44.51 9.73 -24.05
N PHE A 564 44.18 9.53 -22.77
CA PHE A 564 44.62 10.41 -21.68
C PHE A 564 46.16 10.55 -21.63
N LEU A 565 46.89 9.45 -21.79
CA LEU A 565 48.36 9.46 -21.81
C LEU A 565 48.95 10.06 -23.09
N ALA A 566 48.20 10.06 -24.21
CA ALA A 566 48.63 10.63 -25.47
C ALA A 566 48.36 12.15 -25.56
N ASP A 567 47.21 12.61 -25.07
CA ASP A 567 46.79 14.01 -25.07
C ASP A 567 46.03 14.36 -23.76
N PRO A 568 46.75 14.66 -22.66
CA PRO A 568 46.15 14.92 -21.36
C PRO A 568 45.44 16.28 -21.27
N VAL A 569 45.58 17.15 -22.28
CA VAL A 569 44.93 18.47 -22.32
C VAL A 569 43.49 18.32 -22.80
N HIS A 570 43.29 17.60 -23.91
CA HIS A 570 41.96 17.41 -24.47
C HIS A 570 41.22 16.24 -23.84
N PHE A 571 41.90 15.11 -23.55
CA PHE A 571 41.30 13.97 -22.85
C PHE A 571 41.39 14.13 -21.31
N SER A 572 41.02 15.29 -20.78
CA SER A 572 41.03 15.53 -19.33
C SER A 572 39.86 14.85 -18.62
N VAL A 573 40.04 14.48 -17.33
CA VAL A 573 38.95 13.94 -16.49
C VAL A 573 37.79 14.91 -16.39
N PHE A 574 38.05 16.22 -16.41
CA PHE A 574 37.00 17.24 -16.39
C PHE A 574 36.13 17.18 -17.65
N ASN A 575 36.73 17.04 -18.83
CA ASN A 575 35.98 16.92 -20.09
C ASN A 575 35.14 15.62 -20.13
N VAL A 576 35.65 14.51 -19.56
CA VAL A 576 34.86 13.28 -19.39
C VAL A 576 33.67 13.49 -18.46
N VAL A 577 33.86 14.15 -17.31
CA VAL A 577 32.76 14.49 -16.38
C VAL A 577 31.72 15.38 -17.07
N PHE A 578 32.17 16.39 -17.81
CA PHE A 578 31.29 17.30 -18.56
C PHE A 578 30.41 16.55 -19.56
N GLU A 579 31.02 15.68 -20.38
CA GLU A 579 30.33 14.90 -21.40
C GLU A 579 29.33 13.89 -20.80
N VAL A 580 29.73 13.17 -19.74
CA VAL A 580 28.87 12.18 -19.08
C VAL A 580 27.67 12.83 -18.40
N VAL A 581 27.85 13.99 -17.75
CA VAL A 581 26.74 14.73 -17.14
C VAL A 581 25.81 15.34 -18.20
N SER A 582 26.36 15.82 -19.32
CA SER A 582 25.58 16.30 -20.47
C SER A 582 24.75 15.18 -21.12
N ALA A 583 25.32 13.98 -21.26
CA ALA A 583 24.62 12.80 -21.76
C ALA A 583 23.49 12.36 -20.83
N TYR A 584 23.75 12.25 -19.52
CA TYR A 584 22.77 11.85 -18.51
C TYR A 584 21.63 12.86 -18.34
N GLY A 585 21.93 14.15 -18.39
CA GLY A 585 20.92 15.22 -18.35
C GLY A 585 20.14 15.39 -19.65
N CYS A 586 20.46 14.60 -20.70
CA CYS A 586 19.99 14.79 -22.07
C CYS A 586 20.09 16.26 -22.53
N VAL A 587 21.25 16.88 -22.29
CA VAL A 587 21.45 18.30 -22.62
C VAL A 587 22.03 18.47 -24.02
N GLY A 588 23.07 17.71 -24.39
CA GLY A 588 23.66 17.74 -25.73
C GLY A 588 24.74 18.80 -25.97
N ILE A 589 25.13 19.57 -24.94
CA ILE A 589 26.32 20.42 -25.01
C ILE A 589 27.57 19.57 -24.81
N SER A 590 28.59 19.79 -25.61
CA SER A 590 29.91 19.15 -25.50
C SER A 590 31.03 20.19 -25.46
N VAL A 591 32.18 19.82 -24.89
CA VAL A 591 33.43 20.57 -25.02
C VAL A 591 34.00 20.46 -26.46
N GLY A 592 33.63 19.39 -27.18
CA GLY A 592 34.06 19.10 -28.54
C GLY A 592 35.49 18.61 -28.67
N LEU A 593 35.92 18.32 -29.91
CA LEU A 593 37.32 18.04 -30.25
C LEU A 593 37.97 19.26 -30.93
N PRO A 594 39.29 19.49 -30.79
CA PRO A 594 39.93 20.69 -31.35
C PRO A 594 39.96 20.75 -32.88
N ASN A 595 39.95 19.58 -33.53
CA ASN A 595 40.17 19.42 -34.97
C ASN A 595 38.94 18.89 -35.71
N ASP A 596 37.81 18.68 -35.02
CA ASP A 596 36.60 18.10 -35.62
C ASP A 596 35.33 18.64 -34.93
N ALA A 597 34.24 18.75 -35.70
CA ALA A 597 32.94 19.29 -35.24
C ALA A 597 32.11 18.26 -34.43
N MET A 598 32.69 17.10 -34.11
CA MET A 598 32.08 16.04 -33.33
C MET A 598 32.04 16.40 -31.84
N SER A 599 31.08 15.82 -31.11
CA SER A 599 31.09 15.83 -29.65
C SER A 599 32.33 15.09 -29.13
N PHE A 600 32.77 15.42 -27.92
CA PHE A 600 33.96 14.82 -27.30
C PHE A 600 33.83 13.29 -27.18
N SER A 601 32.62 12.76 -27.03
CA SER A 601 32.32 11.32 -27.10
C SER A 601 32.69 10.66 -28.44
N GLY A 602 32.74 11.41 -29.55
CA GLY A 602 33.17 10.92 -30.86
C GLY A 602 34.66 10.58 -30.95
N GLY A 603 35.48 11.04 -30.00
CA GLY A 603 36.90 10.68 -29.90
C GLY A 603 37.18 9.38 -29.17
N TRP A 604 36.16 8.65 -28.73
CA TRP A 604 36.30 7.52 -27.79
C TRP A 604 36.38 6.15 -28.49
N HIS A 605 36.99 5.15 -27.84
CA HIS A 605 37.02 3.79 -28.41
C HIS A 605 35.63 3.12 -28.39
N ALA A 606 35.28 2.45 -29.49
CA ALA A 606 33.93 1.94 -29.82
C ALA A 606 33.21 1.07 -28.76
N GLY A 607 33.91 0.46 -27.81
CA GLY A 607 33.27 -0.28 -26.71
C GLY A 607 32.44 0.58 -25.74
N LYS A 608 32.58 1.91 -25.79
CA LYS A 608 32.05 2.85 -24.77
C LYS A 608 30.67 3.42 -25.10
N HIS A 609 30.28 3.42 -26.37
CA HIS A 609 28.91 3.76 -26.78
C HIS A 609 27.87 2.78 -26.18
N LEU A 610 28.27 1.52 -25.94
CA LEU A 610 27.47 0.52 -25.21
C LEU A 610 27.39 0.79 -23.70
N VAL A 611 28.42 1.40 -23.10
CA VAL A 611 28.42 1.80 -21.67
C VAL A 611 27.46 2.98 -21.46
N MET A 612 27.51 4.00 -22.33
CA MET A 612 26.57 5.14 -22.26
C MET A 612 25.11 4.73 -22.56
N SER A 613 24.89 3.70 -23.37
CA SER A 613 23.55 3.18 -23.71
C SER A 613 23.03 2.10 -22.76
N GLY A 614 23.79 1.71 -21.74
CA GLY A 614 23.64 0.42 -21.06
C GLY A 614 23.40 0.43 -19.55
N PHE A 615 23.24 1.60 -18.91
CA PHE A 615 23.02 1.71 -17.47
C PHE A 615 21.59 2.14 -17.10
N GLU A 616 20.64 1.22 -17.28
CA GLU A 616 19.41 1.17 -16.48
C GLU A 616 19.40 -0.12 -15.63
N GLU A 617 19.32 0.08 -14.31
CA GLU A 617 18.90 -0.84 -13.25
C GLU A 617 19.37 -2.32 -13.25
N TYR A 618 20.38 -2.59 -12.41
CA TYR A 618 20.42 -3.86 -11.67
C TYR A 618 19.28 -3.87 -10.63
N SER A 619 18.11 -4.39 -11.03
CA SER A 619 17.09 -4.78 -10.05
C SER A 619 17.62 -5.98 -9.24
N PHE A 620 17.67 -5.84 -7.91
CA PHE A 620 17.98 -6.95 -6.99
C PHE A 620 16.98 -8.13 -7.13
N TYR A 621 15.79 -7.87 -7.69
CA TYR A 621 14.76 -8.87 -7.90
C TYR A 621 14.55 -9.19 -9.39
N ASP A 622 14.71 -10.46 -9.74
CA ASP A 622 14.19 -11.01 -10.99
C ASP A 622 12.67 -10.83 -11.06
N ALA A 623 12.17 -10.47 -12.25
CA ALA A 623 10.74 -10.35 -12.51
C ALA A 623 10.05 -11.73 -12.47
N VAL A 624 8.97 -11.84 -11.70
CA VAL A 624 8.21 -13.09 -11.55
C VAL A 624 7.46 -13.41 -12.86
N PRO A 625 7.65 -14.60 -13.47
CA PRO A 625 6.93 -15.01 -14.68
C PRO A 625 5.44 -15.21 -14.45
N ALA A 626 4.67 -15.27 -15.54
CA ALA A 626 3.23 -15.58 -15.46
C ALA A 626 3.00 -17.02 -14.95
N GLY A 627 2.23 -17.15 -13.87
CA GLY A 627 1.91 -18.42 -13.21
C GLY A 627 2.19 -18.39 -11.71
N LYS A 628 2.08 -19.53 -11.02
CA LYS A 628 2.47 -19.66 -9.61
C LYS A 628 3.98 -19.90 -9.50
N TRP A 629 4.71 -18.82 -9.21
CA TRP A 629 6.16 -18.80 -9.02
C TRP A 629 6.51 -18.14 -7.68
N THR A 630 7.57 -18.65 -7.05
CA THR A 630 8.10 -18.13 -5.78
C THR A 630 9.63 -18.05 -5.85
N ARG A 631 10.24 -17.26 -4.97
CA ARG A 631 11.69 -17.28 -4.76
C ARG A 631 12.01 -18.09 -3.52
N ILE A 632 13.10 -18.83 -3.53
CA ILE A 632 13.65 -19.53 -2.36
C ILE A 632 15.01 -18.93 -2.04
N LEU A 633 15.29 -18.80 -0.75
CA LEU A 633 16.56 -18.37 -0.20
C LEU A 633 17.44 -19.60 0.04
N LEU A 634 18.55 -19.71 -0.68
CA LEU A 634 19.63 -20.61 -0.33
C LEU A 634 20.52 -19.92 0.71
N LEU A 635 20.47 -20.35 1.96
CA LEU A 635 21.32 -19.84 3.04
C LEU A 635 22.61 -20.66 3.12
N GLU A 636 23.77 -20.00 3.08
CA GLU A 636 25.07 -20.67 3.17
C GLU A 636 25.38 -21.14 4.60
N PRO A 637 26.13 -22.26 4.78
CA PRO A 637 26.53 -22.75 6.08
C PRO A 637 27.54 -21.84 6.79
N GLY A 638 27.58 -21.91 8.12
CA GLY A 638 28.55 -21.17 8.93
C GLY A 638 28.37 -21.35 10.45
N ALA A 639 29.35 -20.90 11.23
CA ALA A 639 29.22 -20.76 12.68
C ALA A 639 28.22 -19.64 13.05
N TYR A 640 27.77 -19.57 14.30
CA TYR A 640 26.69 -18.64 14.69
C TYR A 640 27.03 -17.17 14.38
N ASP A 641 28.25 -16.73 14.70
CA ASP A 641 28.70 -15.35 14.55
C ASP A 641 29.15 -14.96 13.14
N ASP A 642 29.38 -15.93 12.25
CA ASP A 642 29.85 -15.68 10.88
C ASP A 642 28.88 -14.76 10.12
N PRO A 643 29.36 -13.94 9.17
CA PRO A 643 28.49 -13.15 8.29
C PRO A 643 27.43 -14.02 7.61
N ILE A 644 26.19 -13.53 7.51
CA ILE A 644 25.11 -14.25 6.83
C ILE A 644 25.26 -14.03 5.33
N ARG A 645 25.44 -15.14 4.60
CA ARG A 645 25.53 -15.18 3.14
C ARG A 645 24.40 -16.03 2.59
N CYS A 646 23.81 -15.58 1.49
CA CYS A 646 22.71 -16.28 0.85
C CYS A 646 22.61 -15.95 -0.64
N SER A 647 21.78 -16.69 -1.35
CA SER A 647 21.35 -16.36 -2.70
C SER A 647 19.86 -16.60 -2.86
N LEU A 648 19.18 -15.77 -3.64
CA LEU A 648 17.80 -16.02 -4.06
C LEU A 648 17.81 -16.74 -5.40
N TYR A 649 16.90 -17.69 -5.59
CA TYR A 649 16.62 -18.28 -6.89
C TYR A 649 15.11 -18.43 -7.10
N LEU A 650 14.68 -18.30 -8.34
CA LEU A 650 13.28 -18.35 -8.75
C LEU A 650 12.87 -19.78 -9.13
N THR A 651 11.72 -20.26 -8.65
CA THR A 651 11.22 -21.61 -8.93
C THR A 651 9.70 -21.63 -9.16
N PRO A 652 9.17 -22.53 -10.01
CA PRO A 652 7.75 -22.85 -9.99
C PRO A 652 7.31 -23.32 -8.60
N PHE A 653 6.11 -22.94 -8.20
CA PHE A 653 5.64 -23.07 -6.83
C PHE A 653 5.58 -24.52 -6.28
N GLN A 654 5.59 -25.54 -7.14
CA GLN A 654 5.46 -26.96 -6.76
C GLN A 654 6.70 -27.82 -7.07
N SER A 655 7.80 -27.24 -7.56
CA SER A 655 8.97 -27.99 -8.06
C SER A 655 10.19 -28.01 -7.16
N ALA A 656 10.14 -27.40 -5.98
CA ALA A 656 11.27 -27.33 -5.06
C ALA A 656 10.83 -27.62 -3.62
N GLU A 657 11.65 -28.38 -2.89
CA GLU A 657 11.52 -28.56 -1.45
C GLU A 657 12.14 -27.36 -0.71
N TYR A 658 11.44 -26.86 0.31
CA TYR A 658 11.90 -25.77 1.16
C TYR A 658 11.24 -25.85 2.54
N GLU A 659 11.90 -25.28 3.53
CA GLU A 659 11.32 -25.02 4.85
C GLU A 659 10.91 -23.54 4.94
N ALA A 660 9.76 -23.23 5.54
CA ALA A 660 9.31 -21.85 5.71
C ALA A 660 9.66 -21.34 7.12
N ILE A 661 10.11 -20.10 7.23
CA ILE A 661 10.40 -19.48 8.54
C ILE A 661 9.19 -18.68 9.01
N SER A 662 8.88 -18.80 10.30
CA SER A 662 7.90 -17.99 11.03
C SER A 662 8.61 -17.21 12.14
N TYR A 663 8.67 -15.88 12.04
CA TYR A 663 9.42 -15.03 12.95
C TYR A 663 8.73 -13.66 13.13
N VAL A 664 9.08 -12.94 14.21
CA VAL A 664 8.58 -11.59 14.44
C VAL A 664 9.40 -10.60 13.60
N TRP A 665 8.78 -9.89 12.66
CA TRP A 665 9.48 -8.93 11.78
C TRP A 665 10.33 -7.88 12.53
N GLY A 666 9.87 -7.43 13.71
CA GLY A 666 10.59 -6.47 14.54
C GLY A 666 10.37 -5.01 14.15
N ASN A 667 11.23 -4.13 14.64
CA ASN A 667 11.24 -2.71 14.26
C ASN A 667 11.98 -2.54 12.93
N THR A 668 11.36 -1.90 11.94
CA THR A 668 11.99 -1.63 10.64
C THR A 668 13.14 -0.61 10.70
N GLN A 669 13.32 0.07 11.84
CA GLN A 669 14.46 0.94 12.12
C GLN A 669 15.66 0.21 12.72
N ASP A 670 15.48 -1.03 13.20
CA ASP A 670 16.53 -1.86 13.78
C ASP A 670 16.99 -2.88 12.73
N VAL A 671 18.08 -2.54 12.03
CA VAL A 671 18.54 -3.24 10.84
C VAL A 671 19.93 -3.87 11.03
N GLY A 672 20.15 -5.00 10.38
CA GLY A 672 21.45 -5.64 10.22
C GLY A 672 21.68 -6.03 8.77
N SER A 673 22.93 -5.91 8.32
CA SER A 673 23.34 -6.25 6.95
C SER A 673 23.54 -7.76 6.77
N ILE A 674 23.11 -8.28 5.62
CA ILE A 674 23.39 -9.62 5.12
C ILE A 674 23.94 -9.53 3.69
N THR A 675 24.73 -10.50 3.26
CA THR A 675 25.24 -10.56 1.88
C THR A 675 24.37 -11.51 1.04
N CYS A 676 23.55 -10.98 0.12
CA CYS A 676 22.76 -11.78 -0.80
C CYS A 676 23.28 -11.65 -2.24
N GLN A 677 23.61 -12.77 -2.90
CA GLN A 677 24.16 -12.81 -4.26
C GLN A 677 25.41 -11.91 -4.46
N GLY A 678 26.18 -11.66 -3.38
CA GLY A 678 27.35 -10.77 -3.39
C GLY A 678 27.07 -9.28 -3.13
N LEU A 679 25.80 -8.90 -2.96
CA LEU A 679 25.38 -7.54 -2.58
C LEU A 679 25.08 -7.49 -1.07
N GLU A 680 25.45 -6.40 -0.40
CA GLU A 680 25.02 -6.14 0.98
C GLU A 680 23.62 -5.55 1.03
N ILE A 681 22.79 -6.06 1.94
CA ILE A 681 21.36 -5.72 2.04
C ILE A 681 20.98 -5.58 3.51
N ASP A 682 20.38 -4.45 3.85
CA ASP A 682 19.80 -4.21 5.16
C ASP A 682 18.47 -4.97 5.31
N VAL A 683 18.41 -5.85 6.30
CA VAL A 683 17.19 -6.53 6.76
C VAL A 683 16.96 -6.24 8.24
N THR A 684 15.79 -6.58 8.80
CA THR A 684 15.56 -6.33 10.24
C THR A 684 16.47 -7.20 11.11
N ALA A 685 16.88 -6.69 12.27
CA ALA A 685 17.74 -7.41 13.21
C ALA A 685 17.15 -8.77 13.63
N ASN A 686 15.82 -8.84 13.77
CA ASN A 686 15.10 -10.09 14.03
C ASN A 686 15.25 -11.12 12.91
N LEU A 687 15.30 -10.70 11.63
CA LEU A 687 15.54 -11.63 10.53
C LEU A 687 16.99 -12.12 10.54
N VAL A 688 17.98 -11.26 10.77
CA VAL A 688 19.38 -11.68 10.91
C VAL A 688 19.53 -12.72 12.03
N GLN A 689 18.90 -12.48 13.17
CA GLN A 689 18.88 -13.41 14.31
C GLN A 689 18.20 -14.73 13.95
N SER A 690 17.05 -14.69 13.28
CA SER A 690 16.32 -15.89 12.85
C SER A 690 17.14 -16.72 11.85
N LEU A 691 17.78 -16.08 10.87
CA LEU A 691 18.68 -16.73 9.90
C LEU A 691 19.90 -17.36 10.60
N ARG A 692 20.47 -16.72 11.63
CA ARG A 692 21.53 -17.32 12.47
C ARG A 692 21.06 -18.54 13.24
N GLN A 693 19.83 -18.52 13.78
CA GLN A 693 19.25 -19.66 14.51
C GLN A 693 18.96 -20.86 13.61
N VAL A 694 18.55 -20.64 12.35
CA VAL A 694 18.27 -21.73 11.41
C VAL A 694 19.47 -22.14 10.55
N ARG A 695 20.58 -21.40 10.57
CA ARG A 695 21.77 -21.75 9.78
C ARG A 695 22.40 -23.06 10.26
N TYR A 696 22.52 -24.03 9.36
CA TYR A 696 23.33 -25.22 9.60
C TYR A 696 24.83 -24.90 9.50
N ARG A 697 25.66 -25.65 10.24
CA ARG A 697 27.11 -25.39 10.30
C ARG A 697 27.90 -25.84 9.07
N LEU A 698 27.39 -26.84 8.33
CA LEU A 698 28.16 -27.57 7.31
C LEU A 698 27.46 -27.68 5.95
N GLU A 699 26.14 -27.54 5.90
CA GLU A 699 25.34 -27.68 4.68
C GLU A 699 24.45 -26.45 4.43
N PRO A 700 24.21 -26.05 3.17
CA PRO A 700 23.31 -24.95 2.87
C PRO A 700 21.84 -25.35 3.11
N ARG A 701 20.98 -24.37 3.43
CA ARG A 701 19.58 -24.60 3.78
C ARG A 701 18.64 -23.87 2.82
N HIS A 702 17.66 -24.58 2.26
CA HIS A 702 16.62 -24.03 1.38
C HIS A 702 15.46 -23.48 2.21
N LEU A 703 15.32 -22.16 2.23
CA LEU A 703 14.42 -21.44 3.12
C LEU A 703 13.46 -20.54 2.36
N TRP A 704 12.22 -20.47 2.82
CA TRP A 704 11.29 -19.44 2.38
C TRP A 704 11.09 -18.40 3.48
N VAL A 705 11.36 -17.13 3.15
CA VAL A 705 11.36 -15.99 4.06
C VAL A 705 10.61 -14.84 3.41
N ASP A 706 9.45 -14.48 3.96
CA ASP A 706 8.55 -13.45 3.43
C ASP A 706 9.21 -12.10 3.09
N ALA A 707 10.11 -11.59 3.94
CA ALA A 707 10.78 -10.30 3.75
C ALA A 707 11.82 -10.29 2.62
N LEU A 708 12.33 -11.45 2.21
CA LEU A 708 13.35 -11.58 1.15
C LEU A 708 12.80 -12.22 -0.13
N CYS A 709 11.98 -13.27 -0.01
CA CYS A 709 11.44 -14.01 -1.15
C CYS A 709 10.37 -13.21 -1.92
N ILE A 710 9.68 -12.28 -1.26
CA ILE A 710 8.68 -11.37 -1.85
C ILE A 710 9.32 -9.99 -2.03
N ASN A 711 9.19 -9.37 -3.21
CA ASN A 711 9.57 -7.99 -3.39
C ASN A 711 8.58 -7.06 -2.66
N GLN A 712 8.92 -6.67 -1.43
CA GLN A 712 8.07 -5.84 -0.56
C GLN A 712 7.73 -4.45 -1.14
N ARG A 713 8.46 -3.98 -2.16
CA ARG A 713 8.20 -2.70 -2.86
C ARG A 713 7.18 -2.84 -3.98
N ASN A 714 6.94 -4.06 -4.48
CA ASN A 714 6.02 -4.35 -5.58
C ASN A 714 4.65 -4.79 -5.03
N LEU A 715 3.73 -3.83 -4.83
CA LEU A 715 2.42 -4.11 -4.22
C LEU A 715 1.59 -5.20 -4.94
N PRO A 716 1.51 -5.24 -6.30
CA PRO A 716 0.89 -6.36 -7.01
C PRO A 716 1.50 -7.73 -6.72
N GLU A 717 2.84 -7.83 -6.67
CA GLU A 717 3.55 -9.06 -6.34
C GLU A 717 3.32 -9.46 -4.88
N LYS A 718 3.39 -8.50 -3.95
CA LYS A 718 3.05 -8.72 -2.55
C LYS A 718 1.62 -9.23 -2.36
N ALA A 719 0.64 -8.64 -3.04
CA ALA A 719 -0.75 -9.11 -3.00
C ALA A 719 -0.89 -10.52 -3.61
N PHE A 720 -0.20 -10.79 -4.72
CA PHE A 720 -0.16 -12.13 -5.33
C PHE A 720 0.42 -13.18 -4.38
N HIS A 721 1.57 -12.92 -3.78
CA HIS A 721 2.19 -13.84 -2.81
C HIS A 721 1.39 -13.97 -1.52
N VAL A 722 0.74 -12.92 -1.02
CA VAL A 722 -0.16 -13.03 0.15
C VAL A 722 -1.36 -13.94 -0.15
N ASN A 723 -2.00 -13.81 -1.31
CA ASN A 723 -3.07 -14.73 -1.72
C ASN A 723 -2.55 -16.19 -1.87
N MET A 724 -1.25 -16.39 -2.11
CA MET A 724 -0.61 -17.70 -2.20
C MET A 724 -0.03 -18.21 -0.86
N MET A 725 0.02 -17.39 0.21
CA MET A 725 0.63 -17.76 1.50
C MET A 725 0.07 -19.06 2.09
N GLY A 726 -1.24 -19.30 1.95
CA GLY A 726 -1.86 -20.53 2.43
C GLY A 726 -1.26 -21.76 1.77
N GLU A 727 -1.02 -21.69 0.45
CA GLU A 727 -0.37 -22.77 -0.27
C GLU A 727 1.11 -22.86 0.10
N ILE A 728 1.82 -21.73 0.26
CA ILE A 728 3.25 -21.71 0.61
C ILE A 728 3.52 -22.46 1.93
N TYR A 729 2.79 -22.13 2.99
CA TYR A 729 2.97 -22.81 4.27
C TYR A 729 2.45 -24.26 4.27
N SER A 730 1.50 -24.62 3.38
CA SER A 730 1.03 -26.01 3.24
C SER A 730 1.93 -26.91 2.39
N HIS A 731 2.81 -26.35 1.56
CA HIS A 731 3.76 -27.10 0.72
C HIS A 731 5.19 -27.09 1.30
N ALA A 732 5.46 -26.28 2.32
CA ALA A 732 6.73 -26.33 3.05
C ALA A 732 6.91 -27.71 3.72
N SER A 733 8.10 -28.30 3.60
CA SER A 733 8.40 -29.60 4.22
C SER A 733 8.38 -29.54 5.75
N ARG A 734 8.70 -28.36 6.30
CA ARG A 734 8.62 -27.98 7.71
C ARG A 734 8.48 -26.46 7.83
N VAL A 735 7.81 -26.02 8.89
CA VAL A 735 7.79 -24.62 9.33
C VAL A 735 8.66 -24.47 10.57
N VAL A 736 9.58 -23.50 10.57
CA VAL A 736 10.50 -23.22 11.68
C VAL A 736 10.11 -21.92 12.38
N VAL A 737 9.59 -22.04 13.60
CA VAL A 737 9.19 -20.91 14.45
C VAL A 737 10.41 -20.38 15.20
N CYS A 738 10.80 -19.13 14.95
CA CYS A 738 11.97 -18.50 15.56
C CYS A 738 11.54 -17.48 16.62
N LEU A 739 11.86 -17.77 17.90
CA LEU A 739 11.56 -16.88 19.04
C LEU A 739 12.70 -15.91 19.40
N GLY A 740 13.78 -15.90 18.60
CA GLY A 740 14.97 -15.12 18.85
C GLY A 740 15.81 -15.66 20.02
N ASP A 741 16.77 -14.86 20.48
CA ASP A 741 17.64 -15.22 21.59
C ASP A 741 16.88 -15.30 22.94
N ASP A 742 17.40 -16.12 23.85
CA ASP A 742 16.93 -16.24 25.22
C ASP A 742 17.64 -15.28 26.20
N GLY A 743 18.69 -14.59 25.73
CA GLY A 743 19.48 -13.63 26.49
C GLY A 743 20.38 -14.26 27.56
N HIS A 744 20.50 -15.60 27.55
CA HIS A 744 21.22 -16.42 28.52
C HIS A 744 22.03 -17.51 27.78
N ASN A 745 22.55 -17.20 26.59
CA ASN A 745 23.37 -18.06 25.73
C ASN A 745 22.75 -19.44 25.37
N GLY A 746 21.43 -19.58 25.46
CA GLY A 746 20.69 -20.82 25.21
C GLY A 746 20.37 -21.67 26.46
N GLU A 747 20.90 -21.32 27.63
CA GLU A 747 20.65 -22.08 28.88
C GLU A 747 19.18 -21.97 29.32
N SER A 748 18.58 -20.78 29.22
CA SER A 748 17.18 -20.57 29.58
C SER A 748 16.22 -21.28 28.62
N ALA A 749 16.57 -21.41 27.34
CA ALA A 749 15.78 -22.16 26.36
C ALA A 749 15.83 -23.67 26.65
N GLN A 750 17.02 -24.20 26.96
CA GLN A 750 17.18 -25.61 27.28
C GLN A 750 16.40 -26.01 28.55
N ILE A 751 16.52 -25.25 29.63
CA ILE A 751 15.78 -25.49 30.88
C ILE A 751 14.26 -25.47 30.64
N ALA A 752 13.77 -24.52 29.83
CA ALA A 752 12.36 -24.41 29.48
C ALA A 752 11.84 -25.64 28.71
N PHE A 753 12.60 -26.12 27.73
CA PHE A 753 12.21 -27.29 26.94
C PHE A 753 12.26 -28.58 27.75
N ASP A 754 13.22 -28.72 28.66
CA ASP A 754 13.33 -29.92 29.48
C ASP A 754 12.24 -29.98 30.56
N VAL A 755 11.85 -28.84 31.17
CA VAL A 755 10.71 -28.83 32.12
C VAL A 755 9.36 -29.07 31.42
N ILE A 756 9.21 -28.60 30.17
CA ILE A 756 8.03 -28.86 29.34
C ILE A 756 7.90 -30.37 29.07
N ARG A 757 8.97 -31.03 28.61
CA ARG A 757 9.00 -32.49 28.39
C ARG A 757 8.76 -33.29 29.68
N ASP A 758 9.36 -32.87 30.79
CA ASP A 758 9.15 -33.49 32.10
C ASP A 758 7.68 -33.42 32.52
N TYR A 759 7.03 -32.27 32.33
CA TYR A 759 5.63 -32.05 32.65
C TYR A 759 4.69 -32.85 31.73
N ASN A 760 4.93 -32.87 30.41
CA ASN A 760 4.13 -33.61 29.45
C ASN A 760 4.14 -35.12 29.72
N ARG A 761 5.30 -35.67 30.11
CA ARG A 761 5.43 -37.08 30.55
C ARG A 761 4.59 -37.41 31.79
N ILE A 762 4.30 -36.43 32.64
CA ILE A 762 3.43 -36.60 33.81
C ILE A 762 1.97 -36.45 33.37
N ALA A 763 1.62 -35.40 32.63
CA ALA A 763 0.28 -35.15 32.10
C ALA A 763 -0.25 -36.36 31.29
N ALA A 764 0.57 -36.94 30.42
CA ALA A 764 0.24 -38.11 29.60
C ALA A 764 -0.14 -39.37 30.40
N LYS A 765 0.24 -39.48 31.68
CA LYS A 765 -0.19 -40.58 32.57
C LYS A 765 -1.61 -40.39 33.09
N TYR A 766 -2.10 -39.15 33.18
CA TYR A 766 -3.35 -38.81 33.88
C TYR A 766 -4.43 -38.19 32.99
N MET A 767 -4.08 -37.70 31.80
CA MET A 767 -5.02 -37.18 30.79
C MET A 767 -5.48 -38.31 29.85
N THR A 768 -6.41 -39.15 30.32
CA THR A 768 -7.06 -40.18 29.49
C THR A 768 -8.10 -39.55 28.55
N GLU A 769 -8.46 -40.24 27.46
CA GLU A 769 -9.46 -39.76 26.49
C GLU A 769 -10.77 -39.32 27.15
N SER A 770 -11.26 -40.08 28.15
CA SER A 770 -12.45 -39.73 28.94
C SER A 770 -12.30 -38.40 29.68
N ARG A 771 -11.16 -38.17 30.34
CA ARG A 771 -10.90 -36.93 31.09
C ARG A 771 -10.74 -35.72 30.18
N ILE A 772 -10.18 -35.93 28.99
CA ILE A 772 -10.09 -34.90 27.94
C ILE A 772 -11.49 -34.58 27.39
N ALA A 773 -12.35 -35.59 27.20
CA ALA A 773 -13.71 -35.42 26.67
C ALA A 773 -14.67 -34.73 27.67
N ASP A 774 -14.52 -35.03 28.96
CA ASP A 774 -15.34 -34.52 30.07
C ASP A 774 -14.77 -33.24 30.72
N GLY A 775 -13.57 -32.79 30.31
CA GLY A 775 -12.91 -31.60 30.85
C GLY A 775 -12.45 -31.73 32.31
N SER A 776 -12.49 -32.93 32.89
CA SER A 776 -12.22 -33.17 34.31
C SER A 776 -10.74 -32.94 34.65
N PHE A 777 -10.47 -32.12 35.67
CA PHE A 777 -9.12 -31.86 36.18
C PHE A 777 -8.33 -33.15 36.44
N TRP A 778 -7.18 -33.29 35.79
CA TRP A 778 -6.14 -34.23 36.22
C TRP A 778 -5.33 -33.63 37.38
N LYS A 779 -4.67 -34.48 38.17
CA LYS A 779 -3.64 -34.10 39.15
C LYS A 779 -2.78 -35.34 39.44
N PRO A 780 -1.44 -35.23 39.52
CA PRO A 780 -0.61 -36.36 39.91
C PRO A 780 -0.79 -36.66 41.40
N LYS A 781 -0.74 -37.94 41.77
CA LYS A 781 -0.80 -38.35 43.18
C LYS A 781 0.59 -38.27 43.81
N GLU A 782 0.66 -37.95 45.10
CA GLU A 782 1.92 -37.99 45.86
C GLU A 782 2.54 -39.40 45.85
N GLU A 783 1.70 -40.45 45.94
CA GLU A 783 2.08 -41.86 45.87
C GLU A 783 2.81 -42.24 44.56
N ASP A 784 2.52 -41.55 43.46
CA ASP A 784 3.11 -41.78 42.14
C ASP A 784 4.39 -40.91 41.89
N GLY A 785 4.84 -40.16 42.91
CA GLY A 785 5.95 -39.21 42.81
C GLY A 785 5.56 -37.77 42.46
N GLY A 786 4.26 -37.45 42.45
CA GLY A 786 3.76 -36.09 42.25
C GLY A 786 4.23 -35.44 40.93
N TYR A 787 4.67 -34.18 41.01
CA TYR A 787 5.24 -33.44 39.87
C TYR A 787 6.73 -33.75 39.59
N GLY A 788 7.35 -34.66 40.35
CA GLY A 788 8.73 -35.12 40.12
C GLY A 788 9.74 -33.97 40.00
N PRO A 789 10.49 -33.85 38.88
CA PRO A 789 11.52 -32.82 38.69
C PRO A 789 10.97 -31.44 38.28
N VAL A 790 9.66 -31.28 38.13
CA VAL A 790 9.03 -30.01 37.76
C VAL A 790 8.93 -29.10 38.99
N THR A 791 9.73 -28.04 39.01
CA THR A 791 9.73 -27.02 40.06
C THR A 791 9.24 -25.67 39.54
N GLY A 792 8.71 -24.84 40.43
CA GLY A 792 8.23 -23.50 40.06
C GLY A 792 9.30 -22.63 39.39
N GLU A 793 10.54 -22.70 39.87
CA GLU A 793 11.69 -22.00 39.27
C GLU A 793 11.96 -22.42 37.83
N ARG A 794 11.96 -23.73 37.54
CA ARG A 794 12.12 -24.24 36.15
C ARG A 794 10.95 -23.80 35.28
N LEU A 795 9.72 -23.86 35.80
CA LEU A 795 8.51 -23.44 35.08
C LEU A 795 8.53 -21.96 34.67
N LEU A 796 9.15 -21.07 35.44
CA LEU A 796 9.31 -19.66 35.05
C LEU A 796 10.05 -19.49 33.71
N HIS A 797 10.96 -20.41 33.35
CA HIS A 797 11.60 -20.40 32.03
C HIS A 797 10.62 -20.78 30.90
N ALA A 798 9.71 -21.72 31.14
CA ALA A 798 8.62 -22.04 30.21
C ALA A 798 7.63 -20.87 30.05
N VAL A 799 7.27 -20.18 31.15
CA VAL A 799 6.40 -18.99 31.10
C VAL A 799 7.00 -17.87 30.22
N ARG A 800 8.33 -17.72 30.18
CA ARG A 800 9.00 -16.74 29.30
C ARG A 800 8.76 -17.00 27.80
N ILE A 801 8.62 -18.27 27.38
CA ILE A 801 8.33 -18.64 25.99
C ILE A 801 6.99 -18.05 25.56
N PHE A 802 5.94 -18.30 26.34
CA PHE A 802 4.58 -17.85 26.03
C PHE A 802 4.37 -16.34 26.16
N LYS A 803 5.28 -15.62 26.84
CA LYS A 803 5.33 -14.14 26.83
C LYS A 803 6.04 -13.55 25.60
N LYS A 804 6.61 -14.36 24.67
CA LYS A 804 7.25 -13.86 23.44
C LYS A 804 6.20 -13.27 22.47
N PRO A 805 6.48 -12.12 21.81
CA PRO A 805 5.52 -11.46 20.91
C PRO A 805 5.02 -12.30 19.74
N TRP A 806 5.74 -13.37 19.38
CA TRP A 806 5.39 -14.27 18.28
C TRP A 806 3.97 -14.88 18.44
N PHE A 807 3.64 -15.39 19.63
CA PHE A 807 2.34 -16.02 19.91
C PHE A 807 1.14 -15.07 19.76
N GLY A 808 1.39 -13.75 19.73
CA GLY A 808 0.38 -12.71 19.56
C GLY A 808 0.30 -12.10 18.16
N ARG A 809 0.95 -12.67 17.13
CA ARG A 809 0.84 -12.24 15.72
C ARG A 809 -0.28 -13.00 15.00
N VAL A 810 -1.25 -12.31 14.41
CA VAL A 810 -2.35 -12.97 13.65
C VAL A 810 -1.88 -13.91 12.52
N TRP A 811 -0.74 -13.61 11.90
CA TRP A 811 -0.19 -14.42 10.81
C TRP A 811 0.22 -15.85 11.23
N VAL A 812 0.59 -16.09 12.51
CA VAL A 812 1.04 -17.42 12.97
C VAL A 812 -0.05 -18.49 12.85
N LEU A 813 -1.31 -18.06 12.79
CA LEU A 813 -2.46 -18.94 12.66
C LEU A 813 -2.40 -19.76 11.37
N GLN A 814 -2.08 -19.10 10.26
CA GLN A 814 -1.92 -19.75 8.96
C GLN A 814 -0.52 -20.34 8.78
N GLU A 815 0.52 -19.66 9.28
CA GLU A 815 1.92 -20.13 9.21
C GLU A 815 2.08 -21.51 9.89
N VAL A 816 1.41 -21.74 11.03
CA VAL A 816 1.44 -23.01 11.79
C VAL A 816 0.26 -23.91 11.45
N GLY A 817 -0.95 -23.37 11.26
CA GLY A 817 -2.16 -24.17 11.07
C GLY A 817 -2.14 -25.04 9.81
N LEU A 818 -1.45 -24.58 8.75
CA LEU A 818 -1.33 -25.31 7.48
C LEU A 818 -0.07 -26.18 7.39
N ALA A 819 0.82 -26.12 8.39
CA ALA A 819 2.09 -26.82 8.36
C ALA A 819 1.92 -28.33 8.57
N TYR A 820 2.64 -29.13 7.78
CA TYR A 820 2.75 -30.57 8.01
C TYR A 820 3.67 -30.91 9.19
N ASP A 821 4.73 -30.12 9.43
CA ASP A 821 5.67 -30.31 10.53
C ASP A 821 6.12 -28.94 11.06
N VAL A 822 6.24 -28.78 12.38
CA VAL A 822 6.51 -27.49 13.03
C VAL A 822 7.57 -27.64 14.11
N LEU A 823 8.71 -27.00 13.90
CA LEU A 823 9.82 -26.98 14.85
C LEU A 823 9.97 -25.58 15.46
N LEU A 824 10.01 -25.49 16.78
CA LEU A 824 10.21 -24.24 17.50
C LEU A 824 11.67 -24.10 17.95
N ALA A 825 12.31 -23.02 17.52
CA ALA A 825 13.68 -22.64 17.84
C ALA A 825 13.71 -21.45 18.82
N TYR A 826 14.47 -21.59 19.89
CA TYR A 826 14.64 -20.55 20.92
C TYR A 826 16.06 -20.61 21.49
N GLY A 827 16.75 -19.47 21.56
CA GLY A 827 18.19 -19.44 21.88
C GLY A 827 18.98 -20.32 20.89
N ASN A 828 19.64 -21.35 21.42
CA ASN A 828 20.40 -22.36 20.66
C ASN A 828 19.74 -23.76 20.65
N SER A 829 18.54 -23.90 21.20
CA SER A 829 17.83 -25.17 21.34
C SER A 829 16.58 -25.22 20.46
N THR A 830 16.11 -26.44 20.17
CA THR A 830 14.87 -26.68 19.43
C THR A 830 13.96 -27.69 20.15
N ILE A 831 12.66 -27.58 19.91
CA ILE A 831 11.63 -28.50 20.37
C ILE A 831 10.54 -28.64 19.30
N ASP A 832 9.91 -29.81 19.25
CA ASP A 832 8.69 -30.04 18.49
C ASP A 832 7.57 -29.13 19.03
N PHE A 833 6.80 -28.49 18.16
CA PHE A 833 5.72 -27.58 18.58
C PHE A 833 4.57 -28.32 19.28
N THR A 834 4.42 -29.63 19.07
CA THR A 834 3.47 -30.48 19.81
C THR A 834 3.71 -30.48 21.30
N GLU A 835 4.96 -30.60 21.74
CA GLU A 835 5.34 -30.58 23.17
C GLU A 835 4.99 -29.23 23.83
N ILE A 836 5.17 -28.11 23.12
CA ILE A 836 4.79 -26.78 23.60
C ILE A 836 3.27 -26.68 23.83
N MET A 837 2.48 -27.30 22.95
CA MET A 837 1.03 -27.21 22.95
C MET A 837 0.37 -28.23 23.89
N ASP A 838 0.91 -29.45 24.01
CA ASP A 838 0.57 -30.42 25.05
C ASP A 838 0.72 -29.79 26.45
N PHE A 839 1.84 -29.11 26.69
CA PHE A 839 2.08 -28.38 27.93
C PHE A 839 1.03 -27.29 28.16
N ALA A 840 0.71 -26.49 27.14
CA ALA A 840 -0.25 -25.40 27.26
C ALA A 840 -1.67 -25.89 27.62
N LEU A 841 -2.13 -26.99 27.00
CA LEU A 841 -3.43 -27.61 27.33
C LEU A 841 -3.41 -28.25 28.72
N ALA A 842 -2.37 -29.00 29.06
CA ALA A 842 -2.25 -29.65 30.36
C ALA A 842 -2.15 -28.63 31.52
N TRP A 843 -1.42 -27.52 31.31
CA TRP A 843 -1.27 -26.41 32.27
C TRP A 843 -2.58 -25.66 32.55
N CYS A 844 -3.51 -25.60 31.60
CA CYS A 844 -4.82 -24.97 31.82
C CYS A 844 -5.59 -25.57 33.01
N GLN A 845 -5.36 -26.85 33.31
CA GLN A 845 -6.04 -27.56 34.37
C GLN A 845 -5.27 -27.47 35.70
N THR A 846 -3.96 -27.71 35.71
CA THR A 846 -3.18 -27.83 36.95
C THR A 846 -2.23 -26.68 37.26
N GLY A 847 -2.15 -25.63 36.45
CA GLY A 847 -1.23 -24.50 36.68
C GLY A 847 -1.40 -23.80 38.03
N ASN A 848 -2.59 -23.87 38.63
CA ASN A 848 -2.87 -23.33 39.97
C ASN A 848 -2.23 -24.12 41.13
N ASP A 849 -1.69 -25.32 40.88
CA ASP A 849 -0.96 -26.10 41.90
C ASP A 849 0.42 -25.53 42.24
N PHE A 850 0.96 -24.61 41.42
CA PHE A 850 2.28 -24.02 41.59
C PHE A 850 2.20 -22.58 42.12
N GLU A 851 2.34 -22.44 43.44
CA GLU A 851 2.36 -21.12 44.09
C GLU A 851 3.47 -20.22 43.52
N GLY A 852 3.14 -18.95 43.24
CA GLY A 852 4.05 -17.99 42.62
C GLY A 852 4.22 -18.09 41.10
N VAL A 853 3.77 -19.16 40.44
CA VAL A 853 3.89 -19.32 38.97
C VAL A 853 2.57 -18.97 38.27
N TYR A 854 2.33 -17.69 38.07
CA TYR A 854 1.11 -17.21 37.41
C TYR A 854 1.28 -17.09 35.89
N PHE A 855 0.70 -18.05 35.16
CA PHE A 855 0.59 -18.02 33.71
C PHE A 855 -0.77 -18.57 33.27
N SER A 856 -1.54 -17.74 32.54
CA SER A 856 -2.77 -18.18 31.89
C SER A 856 -2.44 -18.70 30.49
N SER A 857 -2.48 -20.02 30.30
CA SER A 857 -2.38 -20.67 28.98
C SER A 857 -3.74 -20.80 28.27
N GLY A 858 -4.85 -20.43 28.93
CA GLY A 858 -6.21 -20.65 28.41
C GLY A 858 -6.51 -19.98 27.06
N TRP A 859 -5.80 -18.89 26.74
CA TRP A 859 -5.90 -18.26 25.41
C TRP A 859 -5.15 -19.04 24.33
N ILE A 860 -4.09 -19.79 24.67
CA ILE A 860 -3.35 -20.66 23.76
C ILE A 860 -4.08 -22.00 23.56
N SER A 861 -4.64 -22.60 24.63
CA SER A 861 -5.48 -23.79 24.47
C SER A 861 -6.74 -23.46 23.65
N GLY A 862 -7.41 -22.35 23.96
CA GLY A 862 -8.56 -21.86 23.18
C GLY A 862 -8.19 -21.55 21.72
N LEU A 863 -6.96 -21.12 21.44
CA LEU A 863 -6.46 -20.96 20.07
C LEU A 863 -6.27 -22.32 19.37
N PHE A 864 -5.76 -23.33 20.08
CA PHE A 864 -5.69 -24.68 19.52
C PHE A 864 -7.07 -25.22 19.22
N ASP A 865 -7.93 -25.32 20.24
CA ASP A 865 -9.24 -25.97 20.15
C ASP A 865 -10.16 -25.27 19.14
N HIS A 866 -10.05 -23.94 18.96
CA HIS A 866 -10.99 -23.18 18.14
C HIS A 866 -10.43 -22.66 16.81
N VAL A 867 -9.13 -22.78 16.56
CA VAL A 867 -8.48 -22.26 15.35
C VAL A 867 -7.53 -23.28 14.73
N TRP A 868 -6.49 -23.73 15.44
CA TRP A 868 -5.54 -24.68 14.82
C TRP A 868 -6.14 -26.07 14.56
N ALA A 869 -7.03 -26.55 15.42
CA ALA A 869 -7.76 -27.81 15.20
C ALA A 869 -8.69 -27.76 13.97
N THR A 870 -9.10 -26.57 13.49
CA THR A 870 -10.01 -26.42 12.34
C THR A 870 -9.30 -26.23 11.01
N TYR A 871 -7.98 -26.01 11.00
CA TYR A 871 -7.19 -25.97 9.76
C TYR A 871 -6.97 -27.35 9.12
N ALA A 872 -7.00 -28.43 9.91
CA ALA A 872 -6.70 -29.79 9.45
C ALA A 872 -7.99 -30.64 9.30
N PRO A 873 -8.60 -30.71 8.10
CA PRO A 873 -9.78 -31.56 7.87
C PRO A 873 -9.47 -33.06 7.96
N ASN A 874 -8.19 -33.45 7.86
CA ASN A 874 -7.70 -34.76 8.26
C ASN A 874 -6.54 -34.58 9.25
N ILE A 875 -6.69 -35.15 10.44
CA ILE A 875 -5.72 -35.11 11.54
C ILE A 875 -4.40 -35.79 11.16
N ASP A 876 -4.41 -36.81 10.31
CA ASP A 876 -3.20 -37.58 9.93
C ASP A 876 -2.17 -36.72 9.18
N PHE A 877 -2.60 -35.61 8.57
CA PHE A 877 -1.76 -34.65 7.86
C PHE A 877 -1.46 -33.37 8.67
N SER A 878 -1.85 -33.33 9.95
CA SER A 878 -1.57 -32.19 10.84
C SER A 878 -0.21 -32.31 11.52
N TRP A 879 0.39 -31.17 11.89
CA TRP A 879 1.59 -31.12 12.73
C TRP A 879 1.40 -31.79 14.11
N TYR A 880 0.16 -31.87 14.62
CA TYR A 880 -0.14 -32.44 15.94
C TYR A 880 -0.49 -33.94 15.95
N ARG A 881 -0.38 -34.63 14.81
CA ARG A 881 -0.70 -36.07 14.64
C ARG A 881 0.00 -37.02 15.62
N SER A 882 1.16 -36.63 16.15
CA SER A 882 1.96 -37.40 17.11
C SER A 882 1.46 -37.32 18.55
N SER A 883 0.72 -36.25 18.93
CA SER A 883 0.21 -36.07 20.29
C SER A 883 -1.15 -36.75 20.49
N HIS A 884 -1.24 -37.57 21.54
CA HIS A 884 -2.52 -38.15 21.97
C HIS A 884 -3.48 -37.10 22.54
N ILE A 885 -2.98 -36.07 23.23
CA ILE A 885 -3.80 -35.06 23.89
C ILE A 885 -4.42 -34.12 22.85
N LEU A 886 -3.59 -33.57 21.95
CA LEU A 886 -4.03 -32.65 20.89
C LEU A 886 -4.97 -33.33 19.90
N THR A 887 -4.66 -34.56 19.45
CA THR A 887 -5.55 -35.29 18.52
C THR A 887 -6.91 -35.62 19.15
N THR A 888 -6.95 -35.92 20.45
CA THR A 888 -8.21 -36.15 21.18
C THR A 888 -9.02 -34.85 21.32
N SER A 889 -8.39 -33.73 21.70
CA SER A 889 -9.09 -32.44 21.80
C SER A 889 -9.61 -31.95 20.44
N ALA A 890 -8.83 -32.13 19.38
CA ALA A 890 -9.22 -31.80 18.02
C ALA A 890 -10.44 -32.63 17.55
N ARG A 891 -10.45 -33.96 17.76
CA ARG A 891 -11.63 -34.80 17.44
C ARG A 891 -12.87 -34.34 18.20
N ASN A 892 -12.75 -34.08 19.50
CA ASN A 892 -13.85 -33.60 20.33
C ASN A 892 -14.42 -32.27 19.81
N THR A 893 -13.56 -31.34 19.38
CA THR A 893 -14.01 -30.04 18.87
C THR A 893 -14.69 -30.18 17.50
N ILE A 894 -14.08 -30.93 16.57
CA ILE A 894 -14.62 -31.15 15.22
C ILE A 894 -15.98 -31.85 15.29
N GLN A 895 -16.13 -32.87 16.15
CA GLN A 895 -17.38 -33.63 16.29
C GLN A 895 -18.49 -32.89 17.03
N LYS A 896 -18.17 -32.05 18.03
CA LYS A 896 -19.20 -31.39 18.86
C LYS A 896 -19.80 -30.12 18.25
N ASN A 897 -19.08 -29.40 17.37
CA ASN A 897 -19.40 -27.99 17.07
C ASN A 897 -19.61 -27.59 15.60
N GLU A 898 -19.36 -28.45 14.59
CA GLU A 898 -19.43 -28.10 13.14
C GLU A 898 -18.97 -26.63 12.83
N PRO A 899 -17.69 -26.30 13.10
CA PRO A 899 -17.23 -24.91 13.15
C PRO A 899 -17.41 -24.19 11.82
N LYS A 900 -17.92 -22.95 11.88
CA LYS A 900 -18.04 -22.06 10.71
C LYS A 900 -16.87 -21.09 10.61
N PHE A 901 -16.70 -20.50 9.42
CA PHE A 901 -15.60 -19.57 9.17
C PHE A 901 -15.68 -18.32 10.06
N GLU A 902 -16.89 -17.84 10.30
CA GLU A 902 -17.18 -16.73 11.21
C GLU A 902 -16.68 -17.03 12.62
N ASP A 903 -16.90 -18.25 13.13
CA ASP A 903 -16.54 -18.63 14.51
C ASP A 903 -15.02 -18.60 14.72
N VAL A 904 -14.26 -19.11 13.73
CA VAL A 904 -12.79 -19.07 13.71
C VAL A 904 -12.30 -17.62 13.69
N LEU A 905 -12.86 -16.78 12.80
CA LEU A 905 -12.52 -15.38 12.66
C LEU A 905 -12.78 -14.57 13.95
N PHE A 906 -13.95 -14.76 14.56
CA PHE A 906 -14.31 -14.07 15.81
C PHE A 906 -13.43 -14.49 16.98
N LYS A 907 -13.23 -15.81 17.19
CA LYS A 907 -12.42 -16.29 18.32
C LYS A 907 -10.96 -15.85 18.21
N ALA A 908 -10.39 -15.91 17.01
CA ALA A 908 -9.00 -15.50 16.81
C ALA A 908 -8.76 -13.99 16.98
N ARG A 909 -9.74 -13.13 16.65
CA ARG A 909 -9.64 -11.66 16.82
C ARG A 909 -9.35 -11.23 18.26
N HIS A 910 -9.81 -11.99 19.24
CA HIS A 910 -9.60 -11.68 20.67
C HIS A 910 -8.24 -12.14 21.19
N ILE A 911 -7.60 -13.09 20.49
CA ILE A 911 -6.36 -13.72 20.92
C ILE A 911 -5.16 -13.07 20.22
N GLN A 912 -5.29 -12.72 18.95
CA GLN A 912 -4.20 -12.26 18.12
C GLN A 912 -4.19 -10.74 17.88
N LYS A 913 -3.00 -10.21 17.57
CA LYS A 913 -2.77 -8.79 17.24
C LYS A 913 -2.31 -8.66 15.79
N ALA A 914 -2.75 -7.59 15.14
CA ALA A 914 -2.36 -7.24 13.78
C ALA A 914 -2.00 -5.75 13.71
N THR A 915 -0.96 -5.42 12.94
CA THR A 915 -0.53 -4.03 12.71
C THR A 915 -1.42 -3.36 11.66
N ASP A 916 -1.79 -4.09 10.60
CA ASP A 916 -2.81 -3.69 9.63
C ASP A 916 -4.16 -4.33 10.02
N PRO A 917 -5.25 -3.57 10.15
CA PRO A 917 -6.55 -4.14 10.52
C PRO A 917 -7.11 -5.12 9.48
N ARG A 918 -6.63 -5.11 8.22
CA ARG A 918 -7.05 -6.04 7.16
C ARG A 918 -6.49 -7.44 7.35
N ASP A 919 -5.32 -7.56 8.00
CA ASP A 919 -4.67 -8.85 8.27
C ASP A 919 -5.51 -9.74 9.20
N PHE A 920 -6.41 -9.17 10.00
CA PHE A 920 -7.41 -9.93 10.77
C PHE A 920 -8.34 -10.78 9.90
N VAL A 921 -8.45 -10.51 8.59
CA VAL A 921 -9.17 -11.34 7.62
C VAL A 921 -8.17 -12.04 6.68
N TYR A 922 -7.14 -11.33 6.20
CA TYR A 922 -6.22 -11.87 5.21
C TYR A 922 -5.32 -13.00 5.73
N ALA A 923 -5.06 -13.06 7.04
CA ALA A 923 -4.36 -14.17 7.68
C ALA A 923 -5.22 -15.47 7.78
N PHE A 924 -6.46 -15.48 7.29
CA PHE A 924 -7.32 -16.68 7.28
C PHE A 924 -7.63 -17.19 5.86
N LEU A 925 -7.10 -16.58 4.80
CA LEU A 925 -7.42 -16.99 3.42
C LEU A 925 -6.94 -18.41 3.09
N GLY A 926 -5.93 -18.91 3.78
CA GLY A 926 -5.49 -20.29 3.70
C GLY A 926 -6.40 -21.29 4.45
N HIS A 927 -7.29 -20.85 5.34
CA HIS A 927 -8.15 -21.73 6.14
C HIS A 927 -9.14 -22.50 5.23
N PRO A 928 -9.40 -23.81 5.45
CA PRO A 928 -10.31 -24.58 4.61
C PRO A 928 -11.72 -23.96 4.50
N LEU A 929 -12.27 -23.49 5.62
CA LEU A 929 -13.56 -22.82 5.69
C LEU A 929 -13.61 -21.43 5.00
N ALA A 930 -12.46 -20.84 4.61
CA ALA A 930 -12.40 -19.57 3.89
C ALA A 930 -12.74 -19.70 2.39
N LYS A 931 -13.17 -20.89 1.95
CA LYS A 931 -13.50 -21.22 0.56
C LYS A 931 -14.96 -21.65 0.46
N SER A 932 -15.63 -21.19 -0.60
CA SER A 932 -16.95 -21.69 -1.00
C SER A 932 -16.88 -23.18 -1.38
N ALA A 933 -18.04 -23.85 -1.49
CA ALA A 933 -18.16 -25.23 -1.96
C ALA A 933 -17.51 -25.44 -3.35
N ASP A 934 -17.47 -24.40 -4.19
CA ASP A 934 -16.80 -24.39 -5.51
C ASP A 934 -15.27 -24.19 -5.43
N GLY A 935 -14.68 -24.17 -4.24
CA GLY A 935 -13.25 -23.98 -4.00
C GLY A 935 -12.73 -22.53 -4.11
N LYS A 936 -13.58 -21.58 -4.54
CA LYS A 936 -13.23 -20.15 -4.62
C LYS A 936 -13.16 -19.53 -3.22
N LEU A 937 -12.14 -18.69 -2.97
CA LEU A 937 -12.04 -17.89 -1.73
C LEU A 937 -13.28 -17.01 -1.52
N LEU A 938 -13.73 -16.91 -0.27
CA LEU A 938 -14.82 -16.03 0.15
C LEU A 938 -14.41 -14.55 0.10
N VAL A 939 -13.12 -14.27 0.31
CA VAL A 939 -12.49 -12.93 0.26
C VAL A 939 -11.16 -13.05 -0.49
N GLU A 940 -10.84 -12.10 -1.36
CA GLU A 940 -9.53 -11.99 -2.02
C GLU A 940 -8.70 -10.89 -1.33
N ALA A 941 -7.40 -11.10 -1.10
CA ALA A 941 -6.55 -10.08 -0.49
C ALA A 941 -6.21 -8.98 -1.51
N ASP A 942 -6.68 -7.76 -1.22
CA ASP A 942 -6.45 -6.58 -2.06
C ASP A 942 -5.98 -5.41 -1.20
N TYR A 943 -4.67 -5.37 -0.93
CA TYR A 943 -4.04 -4.27 -0.19
C TYR A 943 -4.15 -2.90 -0.89
N THR A 944 -4.64 -2.83 -2.14
CA THR A 944 -4.89 -1.57 -2.84
C THR A 944 -6.23 -0.93 -2.43
N ARG A 945 -7.12 -1.68 -1.76
CA ARG A 945 -8.37 -1.15 -1.20
C ARG A 945 -8.18 -0.61 0.22
N MET A 946 -8.77 0.55 0.46
CA MET A 946 -8.69 1.31 1.72
C MET A 946 -9.85 0.99 2.68
N GLU A 947 -10.99 0.57 2.15
CA GLU A 947 -12.12 0.06 2.92
C GLU A 947 -11.88 -1.45 3.16
N GLY A 948 -12.07 -1.90 4.41
CA GLY A 948 -11.87 -3.30 4.77
C GLY A 948 -12.79 -4.23 4.00
N SER A 949 -12.34 -5.48 3.78
CA SER A 949 -13.16 -6.53 3.17
C SER A 949 -14.43 -6.75 4.00
N CYS A 950 -15.56 -6.21 3.54
CA CYS A 950 -16.83 -6.31 4.26
C CYS A 950 -17.34 -7.75 4.21
N LEU A 951 -17.57 -8.34 5.39
CA LEU A 951 -18.24 -9.63 5.51
C LEU A 951 -19.73 -9.38 5.75
N GLU A 952 -20.58 -9.89 4.86
CA GLU A 952 -22.03 -9.94 5.11
C GLU A 952 -22.32 -11.14 6.03
N ALA A 953 -22.83 -10.89 7.24
CA ALA A 953 -23.22 -11.95 8.16
C ALA A 953 -24.61 -11.68 8.74
N SER A 954 -25.43 -12.73 8.84
CA SER A 954 -26.75 -12.64 9.44
C SER A 954 -26.63 -12.66 10.96
N VAL A 955 -27.05 -11.58 11.61
CA VAL A 955 -26.99 -11.45 13.07
C VAL A 955 -28.36 -11.19 13.66
N TYR A 956 -28.49 -11.43 14.95
CA TYR A 956 -29.75 -11.28 15.66
C TYR A 956 -29.54 -10.22 16.74
N ALA A 957 -30.14 -9.04 16.54
CA ALA A 957 -30.11 -7.99 17.55
C ALA A 957 -31.00 -8.40 18.71
N VAL A 958 -30.41 -8.59 19.90
CA VAL A 958 -31.10 -9.10 21.08
C VAL A 958 -31.53 -7.96 21.99
N ASP A 959 -30.66 -7.01 22.27
CA ASP A 959 -30.96 -5.88 23.16
C ASP A 959 -30.06 -4.65 22.91
N GLU A 960 -30.31 -3.56 23.62
CA GLU A 960 -29.56 -2.31 23.59
C GLU A 960 -29.01 -1.98 25.00
N ILE A 961 -27.78 -1.47 25.05
CA ILE A 961 -27.10 -1.10 26.30
C ILE A 961 -27.71 0.19 26.86
N LEU A 962 -28.13 0.14 28.13
CA LEU A 962 -28.81 1.23 28.82
C LEU A 962 -27.84 2.05 29.68
N LEU A 963 -27.10 1.41 30.58
CA LEU A 963 -26.12 2.06 31.46
C LEU A 963 -24.75 1.37 31.36
N CYS A 964 -23.69 2.16 31.52
CA CYS A 964 -22.31 1.70 31.57
C CYS A 964 -21.65 2.18 32.88
N GLY A 965 -20.76 1.36 33.44
CA GLY A 965 -19.92 1.73 34.58
C GLY A 965 -18.53 2.23 34.22
N ASP A 966 -17.74 2.46 35.28
CA ASP A 966 -16.31 2.72 35.22
C ASP A 966 -15.56 1.59 34.45
N VAL A 967 -14.33 1.87 34.01
CA VAL A 967 -13.44 0.86 33.42
C VAL A 967 -12.58 0.23 34.51
N ALA A 968 -12.55 -1.10 34.57
CA ALA A 968 -11.81 -1.84 35.58
C ALA A 968 -10.30 -1.57 35.52
N GLY A 969 -9.73 -1.11 36.64
CA GLY A 969 -8.30 -0.80 36.77
C GLY A 969 -7.85 0.49 36.06
N VAL A 970 -8.77 1.37 35.66
CA VAL A 970 -8.48 2.63 34.96
C VAL A 970 -9.25 3.79 35.59
N GLU A 971 -8.57 4.89 35.91
CA GLU A 971 -9.24 6.12 36.34
C GLU A 971 -10.04 6.77 35.18
N PRO A 972 -11.20 7.40 35.45
CA PRO A 972 -12.01 8.08 34.42
C PRO A 972 -11.26 9.15 33.61
N SER A 973 -10.22 9.74 34.19
CA SER A 973 -9.34 10.73 33.56
C SER A 973 -8.41 10.14 32.47
N GLN A 974 -8.27 8.81 32.42
CA GLN A 974 -7.28 8.11 31.59
C GLN A 974 -7.89 6.99 30.72
N GLU A 975 -9.22 6.98 30.50
CA GLU A 975 -9.90 5.93 29.72
C GLU A 975 -9.39 5.79 28.28
N VAL A 976 -8.96 6.90 27.66
CA VAL A 976 -8.45 6.92 26.28
C VAL A 976 -7.16 6.09 26.13
N ASP A 977 -6.32 6.06 27.16
CA ASP A 977 -5.03 5.33 27.19
C ASP A 977 -5.17 3.88 27.67
N ALA A 978 -6.39 3.39 27.98
CA ALA A 978 -6.61 2.07 28.56
C ALA A 978 -5.99 0.93 27.72
N ARG A 979 -6.08 0.99 26.38
CA ARG A 979 -5.58 -0.05 25.47
C ARG A 979 -4.06 -0.21 25.41
N ALA A 980 -3.28 0.74 25.94
CA ALA A 980 -1.82 0.77 25.78
C ALA A 980 -1.03 0.30 27.03
N ARG A 981 -1.71 -0.15 28.09
CA ARG A 981 -1.07 -0.55 29.35
C ARG A 981 -0.70 -2.04 29.35
N ASN A 982 0.32 -2.37 30.15
CA ASN A 982 0.70 -3.75 30.44
C ASN A 982 -0.45 -4.48 31.18
N GLU A 983 -0.83 -5.67 30.72
CA GLU A 983 -1.90 -6.48 31.32
C GLU A 983 -1.65 -6.81 32.79
N ASP A 984 -0.39 -7.09 33.17
CA ASP A 984 -0.01 -7.38 34.56
C ASP A 984 -0.26 -6.15 35.46
N ALA A 985 -0.06 -4.93 34.93
CA ALA A 985 -0.33 -3.68 35.64
C ALA A 985 -1.83 -3.34 35.71
N GLN A 986 -2.60 -3.64 34.64
CA GLN A 986 -4.06 -3.48 34.64
C GLN A 986 -4.73 -4.45 35.61
N ARG A 987 -4.26 -5.70 35.66
CA ARG A 987 -4.72 -6.70 36.64
C ARG A 987 -4.49 -6.19 38.05
N LEU A 988 -3.26 -5.77 38.39
CA LEU A 988 -2.93 -5.25 39.73
C LEU A 988 -3.76 -4.02 40.09
N ALA A 989 -3.98 -3.09 39.14
CA ALA A 989 -4.85 -1.94 39.33
C ALA A 989 -6.33 -2.35 39.55
N THR A 990 -6.78 -3.43 38.90
CA THR A 990 -8.14 -3.98 39.09
C THR A 990 -8.27 -4.69 40.44
N GLU A 991 -7.28 -5.48 40.86
CA GLU A 991 -7.20 -6.07 42.21
C GLU A 991 -7.24 -4.97 43.29
N THR A 992 -6.54 -3.85 43.04
CA THR A 992 -6.55 -2.65 43.90
C THR A 992 -7.95 -2.00 43.94
N ALA A 993 -8.61 -1.80 42.78
CA ALA A 993 -9.93 -1.19 42.71
C ALA A 993 -11.07 -2.06 43.31
N LEU A 994 -10.89 -3.38 43.33
CA LEU A 994 -11.82 -4.32 44.00
C LEU A 994 -11.61 -4.36 45.53
N SER A 995 -10.42 -4.01 46.02
CA SER A 995 -10.05 -4.06 47.44
C SER A 995 -10.09 -2.72 48.17
N HIS A 996 -10.32 -1.61 47.47
CA HIS A 996 -10.58 -0.29 48.07
C HIS A 996 -12.07 -0.08 48.37
N GLN A 997 -12.39 0.88 49.26
CA GLN A 997 -13.77 1.31 49.51
C GLN A 997 -14.00 2.78 49.08
N PRO A 998 -15.15 3.12 48.46
CA PRO A 998 -16.18 2.20 47.95
C PRO A 998 -15.62 1.36 46.80
N SER A 999 -15.95 0.07 46.77
CA SER A 999 -15.31 -0.85 45.83
C SER A 999 -15.86 -0.68 44.41
N LEU A 1000 -15.08 -1.10 43.41
CA LEU A 1000 -15.55 -1.15 42.03
C LEU A 1000 -16.82 -2.00 41.88
N ALA A 1001 -16.94 -3.07 42.68
CA ALA A 1001 -18.13 -3.93 42.67
C ALA A 1001 -19.37 -3.21 43.25
N GLU A 1002 -19.24 -2.39 44.30
CA GLU A 1002 -20.38 -1.60 44.80
C GLU A 1002 -20.88 -0.57 43.78
N LYS A 1003 -19.96 0.07 43.03
CA LYS A 1003 -20.33 0.98 41.93
C LYS A 1003 -21.12 0.27 40.83
N TYR A 1004 -20.67 -0.92 40.42
CA TYR A 1004 -21.38 -1.71 39.41
C TYR A 1004 -22.74 -2.24 39.92
N TRP A 1005 -22.83 -2.60 41.20
CA TRP A 1005 -24.09 -3.01 41.83
C TRP A 1005 -25.13 -1.88 41.83
N ALA A 1006 -24.72 -0.65 42.14
CA ALA A 1006 -25.60 0.52 42.08
C ALA A 1006 -26.15 0.80 40.65
N ILE A 1007 -25.40 0.46 39.60
CA ILE A 1007 -25.86 0.56 38.20
C ILE A 1007 -26.91 -0.52 37.89
N MET A 1008 -26.74 -1.72 38.43
CA MET A 1008 -27.72 -2.81 38.34
C MET A 1008 -29.04 -2.40 39.02
N GLU A 1009 -28.98 -1.81 40.22
CA GLU A 1009 -30.14 -1.27 40.94
C GLU A 1009 -30.84 -0.11 40.21
N ALA A 1010 -30.07 0.79 39.59
CA ALA A 1010 -30.64 1.84 38.76
C ALA A 1010 -31.39 1.25 37.55
N THR A 1011 -30.85 0.19 36.94
CA THR A 1011 -31.48 -0.48 35.79
C THR A 1011 -32.77 -1.20 36.17
N GLU A 1012 -32.82 -1.91 37.30
CA GLU A 1012 -34.06 -2.52 37.81
C GLU A 1012 -35.16 -1.46 38.03
N ARG A 1013 -34.78 -0.31 38.58
CA ARG A 1013 -35.68 0.82 38.83
C ARG A 1013 -36.22 1.46 37.54
N ASP A 1014 -35.36 1.63 36.54
CA ASP A 1014 -35.70 2.33 35.29
C ASP A 1014 -36.41 1.42 34.27
N SER A 1015 -36.10 0.11 34.28
CA SER A 1015 -36.71 -0.88 33.38
C SER A 1015 -37.95 -1.57 33.96
N GLY A 1016 -38.08 -1.64 35.30
CA GLY A 1016 -39.13 -2.40 35.98
C GLY A 1016 -38.94 -3.93 35.92
N ILE A 1017 -37.74 -4.40 35.56
CA ILE A 1017 -37.41 -5.81 35.37
C ILE A 1017 -36.64 -6.33 36.59
N ALA A 1018 -37.01 -7.51 37.09
CA ALA A 1018 -36.36 -8.17 38.23
C ALA A 1018 -35.56 -9.40 37.78
N TYR A 1019 -34.33 -9.54 38.26
CA TYR A 1019 -33.49 -10.72 38.03
C TYR A 1019 -33.98 -11.92 38.88
N GLN A 1020 -33.92 -13.15 38.35
CA GLN A 1020 -34.29 -14.36 39.11
C GLN A 1020 -33.34 -14.60 40.29
N ASP A 1021 -32.03 -14.50 40.06
CA ASP A 1021 -31.01 -14.41 41.11
C ASP A 1021 -30.04 -13.29 40.72
N LYS A 1022 -30.26 -12.12 41.30
CA LYS A 1022 -29.46 -10.91 41.08
C LYS A 1022 -28.00 -11.08 41.51
N ALA A 1023 -27.78 -11.72 42.66
CA ALA A 1023 -26.45 -11.89 43.23
C ALA A 1023 -25.61 -12.87 42.42
N PHE A 1024 -26.20 -13.99 41.99
CA PHE A 1024 -25.52 -14.96 41.13
C PHE A 1024 -25.23 -14.38 39.74
N ALA A 1025 -26.20 -13.71 39.10
CA ALA A 1025 -26.01 -13.07 37.79
C ALA A 1025 -24.85 -12.05 37.82
N PHE A 1026 -24.77 -11.25 38.89
CA PHE A 1026 -23.69 -10.29 39.09
C PHE A 1026 -22.33 -10.97 39.33
N ALA A 1027 -22.27 -11.97 40.22
CA ALA A 1027 -21.04 -12.70 40.53
C ALA A 1027 -20.48 -13.46 39.31
N SER A 1028 -21.34 -14.15 38.55
CA SER A 1028 -20.97 -14.80 37.28
C SER A 1028 -20.44 -13.80 36.25
N THR A 1029 -21.09 -12.63 36.14
CA THR A 1029 -20.65 -11.54 35.25
C THR A 1029 -19.25 -11.03 35.60
N LEU A 1030 -18.94 -10.82 36.88
CA LEU A 1030 -17.60 -10.40 37.31
C LEU A 1030 -16.52 -11.47 37.14
N LEU A 1031 -16.88 -12.75 37.09
CA LEU A 1031 -15.94 -13.85 36.91
C LEU A 1031 -15.75 -14.29 35.46
N HIS A 1032 -16.58 -13.80 34.52
CA HIS A 1032 -16.82 -14.40 33.19
C HIS A 1032 -17.20 -15.88 33.26
N SER A 1033 -17.75 -16.33 34.40
CA SER A 1033 -18.15 -17.72 34.60
C SER A 1033 -19.59 -17.88 34.13
N CYS A 1034 -19.75 -18.10 32.82
CA CYS A 1034 -20.98 -18.70 32.32
C CYS A 1034 -20.81 -20.19 32.41
N ASP A 1035 -21.36 -20.77 33.47
CA ASP A 1035 -21.95 -22.07 33.30
C ASP A 1035 -23.03 -22.36 34.36
N LYS A 1036 -24.06 -23.10 33.94
CA LYS A 1036 -24.89 -23.90 34.85
C LYS A 1036 -24.34 -25.33 34.98
N ASP A 1037 -23.41 -25.72 34.11
CA ASP A 1037 -22.77 -27.03 34.04
C ASP A 1037 -21.36 -27.07 34.69
N ASP A 1038 -20.77 -25.93 35.09
CA ASP A 1038 -19.58 -25.85 35.95
C ASP A 1038 -20.04 -26.24 37.36
N GLN A 1039 -19.79 -27.51 37.70
CA GLN A 1039 -20.54 -28.33 38.65
C GLN A 1039 -20.53 -27.87 40.13
N ARG A 1040 -20.04 -26.66 40.42
CA ARG A 1040 -19.82 -26.13 41.78
C ARG A 1040 -20.21 -24.64 41.94
N PRO A 1041 -21.46 -24.22 41.62
CA PRO A 1041 -21.91 -22.84 41.85
C PRO A 1041 -21.80 -22.41 43.34
N ALA A 1042 -21.85 -23.37 44.27
CA ALA A 1042 -21.58 -23.15 45.69
C ALA A 1042 -20.19 -22.57 46.01
N SER A 1043 -19.16 -22.94 45.23
CA SER A 1043 -17.79 -22.41 45.42
C SER A 1043 -17.73 -20.92 45.04
N VAL A 1044 -18.40 -20.55 43.95
CA VAL A 1044 -18.53 -19.16 43.50
C VAL A 1044 -19.33 -18.34 44.52
N ALA A 1045 -20.49 -18.82 44.95
CA ALA A 1045 -21.34 -18.13 45.91
C ALA A 1045 -20.62 -17.86 47.25
N LYS A 1046 -19.92 -18.86 47.79
CA LYS A 1046 -19.13 -18.71 49.03
C LYS A 1046 -18.00 -17.68 48.87
N SER A 1047 -17.21 -17.80 47.81
CA SER A 1047 -16.10 -16.88 47.53
C SER A 1047 -16.56 -15.43 47.31
N PHE A 1048 -17.68 -15.24 46.62
CA PHE A 1048 -18.30 -13.92 46.43
C PHE A 1048 -18.81 -13.33 47.75
N SER A 1049 -19.43 -14.13 48.62
CA SER A 1049 -19.87 -13.67 49.96
C SER A 1049 -18.69 -13.24 50.83
N ASP A 1050 -17.60 -14.02 50.86
CA ASP A 1050 -16.44 -13.70 51.69
C ASP A 1050 -15.72 -12.43 51.19
N PHE A 1051 -15.74 -12.19 49.87
CA PHE A 1051 -15.39 -10.90 49.27
C PHE A 1051 -16.34 -9.77 49.71
N CYS A 1052 -17.66 -9.97 49.65
CA CYS A 1052 -18.65 -8.94 50.01
C CYS A 1052 -18.58 -8.52 51.48
N LYS A 1053 -18.46 -9.47 52.41
CA LYS A 1053 -18.24 -9.23 53.85
C LYS A 1053 -17.06 -8.31 54.14
N THR A 1054 -16.02 -8.38 53.31
CA THR A 1054 -14.76 -7.65 53.52
C THR A 1054 -14.76 -6.29 52.80
N TYR A 1055 -15.31 -6.21 51.59
CA TYR A 1055 -15.11 -5.06 50.69
C TYR A 1055 -16.40 -4.39 50.18
N CYS A 1056 -17.58 -5.01 50.32
CA CYS A 1056 -18.84 -4.53 49.73
C CYS A 1056 -20.01 -4.56 50.72
N PRO A 1057 -20.04 -3.68 51.75
CA PRO A 1057 -21.07 -3.69 52.78
C PRO A 1057 -22.50 -3.59 52.25
N ASN A 1058 -22.77 -2.81 51.19
CA ASN A 1058 -24.12 -2.68 50.65
C ASN A 1058 -24.63 -4.00 50.01
N ILE A 1059 -23.75 -4.69 49.28
CA ILE A 1059 -24.06 -5.99 48.69
C ILE A 1059 -24.24 -7.03 49.81
N GLN A 1060 -23.40 -7.00 50.85
CA GLN A 1060 -23.50 -7.91 51.97
C GLN A 1060 -24.86 -7.81 52.70
N SER A 1061 -25.37 -6.59 52.93
CA SER A 1061 -26.71 -6.41 53.50
C SER A 1061 -27.83 -7.03 52.65
N TYR A 1062 -27.75 -6.91 51.31
CA TYR A 1062 -28.69 -7.57 50.40
C TYR A 1062 -28.61 -9.11 50.49
N LEU A 1063 -27.39 -9.67 50.56
CA LEU A 1063 -27.19 -11.13 50.68
C LEU A 1063 -27.77 -11.70 51.99
N GLU A 1064 -27.65 -10.94 53.08
CA GLU A 1064 -28.19 -11.30 54.41
C GLU A 1064 -29.72 -11.19 54.45
N GLU A 1065 -30.30 -10.11 53.92
CA GLU A 1065 -31.76 -9.91 53.85
C GLU A 1065 -32.46 -11.05 53.08
N HIS A 1066 -31.82 -11.57 52.03
CA HIS A 1066 -32.37 -12.62 51.17
C HIS A 1066 -31.93 -14.04 51.55
N ALA A 1067 -31.19 -14.22 52.66
CA ALA A 1067 -30.61 -15.49 53.10
C ALA A 1067 -29.88 -16.25 51.96
N TRP A 1068 -29.20 -15.51 51.07
CA TRP A 1068 -28.77 -16.03 49.77
C TRP A 1068 -27.81 -17.22 49.89
N LEU A 1069 -26.93 -17.23 50.90
CA LEU A 1069 -25.93 -18.27 51.07
C LEU A 1069 -26.52 -19.65 51.43
N ASP A 1070 -27.69 -19.67 52.08
CA ASP A 1070 -28.36 -20.91 52.50
C ASP A 1070 -28.84 -21.74 51.31
N GLN A 1071 -29.04 -21.08 50.16
CA GLN A 1071 -29.41 -21.70 48.87
C GLN A 1071 -28.26 -22.56 48.29
N TRP A 1072 -27.03 -22.36 48.77
CA TRP A 1072 -25.80 -22.92 48.19
C TRP A 1072 -24.97 -23.79 49.16
N ALA A 1073 -25.46 -24.03 50.39
CA ALA A 1073 -24.67 -24.48 51.54
C ALA A 1073 -24.17 -25.96 51.52
N ALA A 1074 -24.26 -26.69 50.41
CA ALA A 1074 -24.21 -28.15 50.39
C ALA A 1074 -22.91 -28.82 49.89
N ALA A 1075 -21.84 -28.09 49.57
CA ALA A 1075 -20.64 -28.69 48.94
C ALA A 1075 -19.30 -28.26 49.56
N GLU A 1076 -18.58 -29.21 50.16
CA GLU A 1076 -17.15 -29.08 50.45
C GLU A 1076 -16.39 -28.85 49.14
N THR A 1077 -15.96 -27.61 48.93
CA THR A 1077 -15.34 -27.20 47.67
C THR A 1077 -14.13 -26.31 47.94
N HIS A 1078 -13.11 -26.47 47.09
CA HIS A 1078 -11.83 -25.76 47.22
C HIS A 1078 -12.03 -24.23 47.20
N PHE A 1079 -11.22 -23.53 47.99
CA PHE A 1079 -11.25 -22.08 48.07
C PHE A 1079 -10.58 -21.46 46.86
N ILE A 1080 -11.37 -20.84 45.97
CA ILE A 1080 -10.87 -20.06 44.83
C ILE A 1080 -10.95 -18.58 45.23
N PRO A 1081 -9.85 -17.83 45.31
CA PRO A 1081 -9.87 -16.42 45.73
C PRO A 1081 -10.57 -15.54 44.67
N PHE A 1082 -11.64 -14.85 45.08
CA PHE A 1082 -12.50 -14.05 44.18
C PHE A 1082 -11.72 -12.95 43.45
N ILE A 1083 -11.04 -12.07 44.20
CA ILE A 1083 -10.36 -10.87 43.68
C ILE A 1083 -9.39 -11.17 42.51
N PRO A 1084 -8.37 -12.03 42.63
CA PRO A 1084 -7.43 -12.26 41.54
C PRO A 1084 -8.07 -12.96 40.32
N ARG A 1085 -9.15 -13.73 40.51
CA ARG A 1085 -9.91 -14.33 39.39
C ARG A 1085 -10.72 -13.26 38.67
N THR A 1086 -11.54 -12.48 39.38
CA THR A 1086 -12.28 -11.34 38.85
C THR A 1086 -11.35 -10.34 38.15
N ALA A 1087 -10.25 -9.95 38.78
CA ALA A 1087 -9.29 -9.02 38.19
C ALA A 1087 -8.56 -9.59 36.97
N SER A 1088 -8.43 -10.91 36.84
CA SER A 1088 -7.93 -11.54 35.62
C SER A 1088 -8.98 -11.58 34.50
N SER A 1089 -10.28 -11.69 34.84
CA SER A 1089 -11.39 -11.71 33.89
C SER A 1089 -11.71 -10.31 33.35
N ILE A 1090 -12.04 -9.35 34.23
CA ILE A 1090 -12.59 -8.04 33.81
C ILE A 1090 -11.53 -6.94 33.62
N LYS A 1091 -10.22 -7.22 33.66
CA LYS A 1091 -9.14 -6.20 33.53
C LYS A 1091 -9.33 -5.31 32.29
N GLY A 1092 -9.43 -4.00 32.50
CA GLY A 1092 -9.64 -3.04 31.41
C GLY A 1092 -11.00 -3.12 30.70
N GLU A 1093 -11.93 -3.95 31.18
CA GLU A 1093 -13.31 -4.02 30.70
C GLU A 1093 -14.22 -3.01 31.43
N ARG A 1094 -15.38 -2.77 30.83
CA ARG A 1094 -16.47 -1.92 31.32
C ARG A 1094 -17.69 -2.78 31.60
N PHE A 1095 -18.22 -2.70 32.80
CA PHE A 1095 -19.52 -3.29 33.15
C PHE A 1095 -20.66 -2.49 32.51
N PHE A 1096 -21.72 -3.18 32.10
CA PHE A 1096 -22.92 -2.56 31.54
C PHE A 1096 -24.18 -3.35 31.84
N THR A 1097 -25.31 -2.68 31.68
CA THR A 1097 -26.67 -3.25 31.77
C THR A 1097 -27.51 -2.85 30.56
N THR A 1098 -28.60 -3.57 30.31
CA THR A 1098 -29.36 -3.48 29.05
C THR A 1098 -30.84 -3.15 29.29
N LYS A 1099 -31.56 -2.74 28.23
CA LYS A 1099 -32.98 -2.35 28.34
C LYS A 1099 -33.92 -3.47 28.77
N LYS A 1100 -33.61 -4.74 28.46
CA LYS A 1100 -34.35 -5.93 28.91
C LYS A 1100 -33.82 -6.52 30.23
N GLY A 1101 -32.95 -5.80 30.96
CA GLY A 1101 -32.46 -6.24 32.26
C GLY A 1101 -31.45 -7.39 32.19
N TYR A 1102 -30.58 -7.41 31.19
CA TYR A 1102 -29.36 -8.24 31.23
C TYR A 1102 -28.18 -7.42 31.79
N CYS A 1103 -27.14 -8.10 32.27
CA CYS A 1103 -25.88 -7.50 32.71
C CYS A 1103 -24.70 -8.20 32.05
N GLY A 1104 -23.60 -7.46 31.87
CA GLY A 1104 -22.44 -7.96 31.16
C GLY A 1104 -21.20 -7.09 31.33
N THR A 1105 -20.10 -7.52 30.73
CA THR A 1105 -18.87 -6.73 30.59
C THR A 1105 -18.35 -6.80 29.16
N SER A 1106 -17.67 -5.74 28.71
CA SER A 1106 -17.11 -5.63 27.37
C SER A 1106 -15.98 -4.60 27.33
N THR A 1107 -15.43 -4.35 26.14
CA THR A 1107 -14.37 -3.37 25.89
C THR A 1107 -14.74 -1.97 26.42
N PRO A 1108 -13.74 -1.13 26.79
CA PRO A 1108 -13.99 0.21 27.33
C PRO A 1108 -14.56 1.21 26.29
N LEU A 1109 -14.71 0.79 25.04
CA LEU A 1109 -15.29 1.59 23.94
C LEU A 1109 -16.83 1.55 23.90
N VAL A 1110 -17.44 0.68 24.71
CA VAL A 1110 -18.89 0.49 24.81
C VAL A 1110 -19.55 1.66 25.52
N LYS A 1111 -20.72 2.07 25.00
CA LYS A 1111 -21.51 3.21 25.44
C LYS A 1111 -23.01 2.87 25.47
N PRO A 1112 -23.82 3.60 26.24
CA PRO A 1112 -25.28 3.57 26.11
C PRO A 1112 -25.73 3.80 24.66
N GLY A 1113 -26.71 3.03 24.20
CA GLY A 1113 -27.19 3.03 22.82
C GLY A 1113 -26.48 2.06 21.86
N ASP A 1114 -25.41 1.39 22.29
CA ASP A 1114 -24.82 0.28 21.52
C ASP A 1114 -25.74 -0.95 21.55
N LEU A 1115 -25.78 -1.72 20.46
CA LEU A 1115 -26.62 -2.91 20.33
C LEU A 1115 -25.83 -4.17 20.65
N ILE A 1116 -26.47 -5.10 21.35
CA ILE A 1116 -25.97 -6.46 21.59
C ILE A 1116 -26.59 -7.37 20.54
N CYS A 1117 -25.75 -8.04 19.76
CA CYS A 1117 -26.17 -9.03 18.79
C CYS A 1117 -25.52 -10.39 19.04
N ILE A 1118 -26.24 -11.45 18.69
CA ILE A 1118 -25.73 -12.82 18.69
C ILE A 1118 -25.70 -13.31 17.24
N ILE A 1119 -24.65 -14.05 16.90
CA ILE A 1119 -24.53 -14.78 15.65
C ILE A 1119 -24.82 -16.26 15.98
N PRO A 1120 -25.71 -16.97 15.28
CA PRO A 1120 -26.20 -18.28 15.75
C PRO A 1120 -25.14 -19.39 15.94
N SER A 1121 -23.93 -19.23 15.40
CA SER A 1121 -22.79 -20.14 15.59
C SER A 1121 -21.75 -19.64 16.61
N VAL A 1122 -21.77 -18.35 16.97
CA VAL A 1122 -20.78 -17.73 17.86
C VAL A 1122 -21.24 -17.83 19.31
N GLN A 1123 -20.39 -18.38 20.16
CA GLN A 1123 -20.67 -18.63 21.58
C GLN A 1123 -20.66 -17.37 22.46
N THR A 1124 -20.15 -16.25 21.94
CA THR A 1124 -20.02 -14.97 22.65
C THR A 1124 -20.88 -13.88 21.99
N PRO A 1125 -21.73 -13.15 22.74
CA PRO A 1125 -22.40 -11.97 22.23
C PRO A 1125 -21.42 -10.88 21.79
N LEU A 1126 -21.83 -10.07 20.81
CA LEU A 1126 -21.05 -8.97 20.24
C LEU A 1126 -21.77 -7.64 20.48
N VAL A 1127 -20.99 -6.59 20.75
CA VAL A 1127 -21.48 -5.22 20.82
C VAL A 1127 -21.18 -4.49 19.51
N ILE A 1128 -22.23 -3.97 18.87
CA ILE A 1128 -22.17 -3.32 17.56
C ILE A 1128 -22.80 -1.93 17.61
N ARG A 1129 -22.24 -1.00 16.82
CA ARG A 1129 -22.72 0.38 16.70
C ARG A 1129 -23.06 0.67 15.24
N ARG A 1130 -24.24 1.26 15.00
CA ARG A 1130 -24.71 1.64 13.67
C ARG A 1130 -23.82 2.76 13.09
N VAL A 1131 -23.49 2.70 11.80
CA VAL A 1131 -22.66 3.72 11.14
C VAL A 1131 -23.57 4.81 10.57
N GLU A 1132 -23.42 6.05 11.04
CA GLU A 1132 -24.33 7.17 10.74
C GLU A 1132 -24.50 7.50 9.24
N GLU A 1133 -23.55 7.13 8.39
CA GLU A 1133 -23.56 7.44 6.95
C GLU A 1133 -24.32 6.40 6.09
N THR A 1134 -24.75 5.26 6.66
CA THR A 1134 -25.42 4.16 5.92
C THR A 1134 -26.37 3.33 6.80
N ASP A 1135 -27.64 3.17 6.42
CA ASP A 1135 -28.65 2.47 7.22
C ASP A 1135 -28.33 0.99 7.56
N ASP A 1136 -27.58 0.29 6.69
CA ASP A 1136 -27.39 -1.18 6.77
C ASP A 1136 -25.99 -1.61 7.28
N ALA A 1137 -25.11 -0.68 7.67
CA ALA A 1137 -23.74 -1.00 8.10
C ALA A 1137 -23.52 -0.80 9.61
N PHE A 1138 -22.80 -1.75 10.21
CA PHE A 1138 -22.51 -1.77 11.64
C PHE A 1138 -21.01 -1.96 11.89
N ARG A 1139 -20.45 -1.15 12.78
CA ARG A 1139 -19.08 -1.29 13.29
C ARG A 1139 -19.09 -2.16 14.54
N ILE A 1140 -18.23 -3.18 14.57
CA ILE A 1140 -18.09 -4.05 15.74
C ILE A 1140 -17.22 -3.37 16.80
N ILE A 1141 -17.80 -3.02 17.94
CA ILE A 1141 -17.11 -2.38 19.07
C ILE A 1141 -16.25 -3.40 19.82
N GLY A 1142 -16.80 -4.58 20.10
CA GLY A 1142 -16.08 -5.69 20.74
C GLY A 1142 -16.98 -6.90 21.04
N SER A 1143 -16.40 -7.95 21.62
CA SER A 1143 -17.16 -9.01 22.27
C SER A 1143 -17.64 -8.56 23.64
N SER A 1144 -18.64 -9.24 24.18
CA SER A 1144 -19.14 -9.05 25.53
C SER A 1144 -19.42 -10.38 26.20
N TYR A 1145 -19.06 -10.51 27.48
CA TYR A 1145 -19.72 -11.47 28.34
C TYR A 1145 -21.10 -10.92 28.72
N VAL A 1146 -22.17 -11.69 28.53
CA VAL A 1146 -23.53 -11.30 28.97
C VAL A 1146 -24.20 -12.51 29.61
N TYR A 1147 -24.54 -12.39 30.90
CA TYR A 1147 -25.18 -13.46 31.65
C TYR A 1147 -26.55 -13.82 31.05
N GLY A 1148 -26.79 -15.11 30.76
CA GLY A 1148 -28.02 -15.58 30.13
C GLY A 1148 -28.06 -15.47 28.60
N MET A 1149 -26.97 -15.04 27.94
CA MET A 1149 -26.88 -14.97 26.47
C MET A 1149 -25.70 -15.75 25.87
N MET A 1150 -24.74 -16.20 26.68
CA MET A 1150 -23.58 -16.97 26.19
C MET A 1150 -24.03 -18.31 25.60
N TYR A 1151 -23.20 -18.94 24.76
CA TYR A 1151 -23.45 -20.29 24.20
C TYR A 1151 -24.82 -20.49 23.53
N GLY A 1152 -25.39 -19.40 23.00
CA GLY A 1152 -26.71 -19.38 22.37
C GLY A 1152 -27.89 -19.53 23.34
N GLU A 1153 -27.69 -19.30 24.65
CA GLU A 1153 -28.75 -19.37 25.68
C GLU A 1153 -29.98 -18.55 25.31
N ALA A 1154 -29.81 -17.36 24.73
CA ALA A 1154 -30.90 -16.50 24.27
C ALA A 1154 -31.80 -17.12 23.18
N PHE A 1155 -31.32 -18.16 22.46
CA PHE A 1155 -32.13 -18.95 21.52
C PHE A 1155 -32.72 -20.22 22.17
N LYS A 1156 -32.05 -20.79 23.18
CA LYS A 1156 -32.50 -21.99 23.92
C LYS A 1156 -33.58 -21.67 24.95
N TYR A 1157 -33.47 -20.51 25.61
CA TYR A 1157 -34.34 -20.05 26.68
C TYR A 1157 -34.73 -18.57 26.42
N PRO A 1158 -35.89 -18.30 25.81
CA PRO A 1158 -36.40 -16.93 25.64
C PRO A 1158 -36.91 -16.36 26.97
N GLY A 1159 -36.01 -16.16 27.93
CA GLY A 1159 -36.28 -15.59 29.25
C GLY A 1159 -36.09 -14.08 29.27
N LEU A 1160 -37.05 -13.36 29.89
CA LEU A 1160 -37.18 -11.89 30.00
C LEU A 1160 -37.80 -11.16 28.80
N GLY A 1161 -38.18 -11.85 27.73
CA GLY A 1161 -39.05 -11.28 26.69
C GLY A 1161 -39.56 -12.30 25.67
N ASN A 1162 -40.88 -12.39 25.50
CA ASN A 1162 -41.57 -13.42 24.69
C ASN A 1162 -41.44 -13.26 23.15
N GLU A 1163 -40.53 -12.43 22.64
CA GLU A 1163 -40.28 -12.30 21.19
C GLU A 1163 -38.93 -12.92 20.82
N PRO A 1164 -38.86 -13.81 19.81
CA PRO A 1164 -37.58 -14.28 19.28
C PRO A 1164 -36.78 -13.07 18.73
N PRO A 1165 -35.45 -13.04 18.90
CA PRO A 1165 -34.65 -11.90 18.50
C PRO A 1165 -34.77 -11.65 16.99
N LYS A 1166 -34.84 -10.38 16.59
CA LYS A 1166 -35.16 -10.02 15.21
C LYS A 1166 -33.93 -10.26 14.32
N PRO A 1167 -34.06 -11.01 13.21
CA PRO A 1167 -32.97 -11.20 12.27
C PRO A 1167 -32.64 -9.85 11.61
N LEU A 1168 -31.36 -9.51 11.60
CA LEU A 1168 -30.81 -8.30 11.05
C LEU A 1168 -29.64 -8.69 10.14
N VAL A 1169 -29.84 -8.56 8.83
CA VAL A 1169 -28.77 -8.75 7.85
C VAL A 1169 -27.86 -7.53 7.95
N ALA A 1170 -26.71 -7.69 8.60
CA ALA A 1170 -25.78 -6.60 8.86
C ALA A 1170 -24.56 -6.72 7.94
N ARG A 1171 -24.14 -5.59 7.37
CA ARG A 1171 -22.80 -5.47 6.79
C ARG A 1171 -21.82 -5.08 7.87
N PHE A 1172 -20.82 -5.93 8.10
CA PHE A 1172 -19.73 -5.62 9.02
C PHE A 1172 -18.57 -4.94 8.28
N VAL A 1173 -18.11 -3.84 8.87
CA VAL A 1173 -17.03 -2.96 8.39
C VAL A 1173 -15.92 -2.87 9.43
#